data_AF-A0A7J7G734-F1
#
_entry.id   AF-A0A7J7G734-F1
#
_cell.length_a   1.000
_cell.length_b   1.000
_cell.length_c   1.000
_cell.angle_alpha   90.00
_cell.angle_beta   90.00
_cell.angle_gamma   90.00
#
_symmetry.space_group_name_H-M   'P 1'
#
loop_
_entity.id
_entity.type
_entity.pdbx_description
1 polymer ?
#
loop_
_entity_poly.entity_id
_entity_poly.type
_entity_poly.pdbx_seq_one_letter_code
_entity_poly.pdbx_strand_id
1 'polypeptide(L)'
;MRVSEQTDSRIRRGLLRIAAGQLGRRIESMVLPLELLQQFKSSDFPNQQEYEVWQKRNLKILEAGLLLHPHMPLDKADTAPQRLRQIIRGGLERPIETGKQSESMQVLRSTVMSLACRSFDGSTSETCHWADGVPFNLRLYQMLLEACFDVNEETSVVEEVDEVLELIKKTWVVLGINQMLHNLCFSWVLFHRFVATGQVENDLLFAANNLLAEVENDAKATKDSVYSTTLSSTLSRILRWAEKSLLAYHDTFYSGNIELMQIVVSLAVISAKILVDDISNEYRKKRKEVDVACDRVDNYIRSSKMETVKSSKRSSKNQQNPLPVLSILAQDLTELALNEKEIYSPIMKRWHPLAAGTAVATLHACYGNELKQFVSDIDELSPDAVQVLLAADKLEKVLVQIAVEDSVESEDGGKAIIQEMAPYEAETVITSLVKVWIRTRVDRLKEWVDRNLQQEVWNPQANKERFAPSAIEVLRTMDETIEAFFLLPIIMHPNLLPDLMNGLDRCLQQYVLKAKSGCGTQSTFIPPMPALTRCKTGSKLFKKKEKSYTTQRRKPQHIRTQLEVLGKKIINHLRNSKSAHVDDIANRMEKKFELSAAACVEGIQQLCEVTAHKVVFHDLSHVLWDGLYVGDVSSSRIEPFLQELEQHLVVISATVHDRVRTRVITDVMKTSFEGFLFVLLAGGPSRAFTLQDSHTLEEDFKFLMDLFWSNGDGLPAELIDKLSTTVKGILPLFRTDTESLIEQFRRVTQESFGFSSKSRLPLPETSGQWSPC
;
A
#
# COMPACT_ATOMS: atom_id res chain seq x y z
N MET A 1 10.95 46.80 41.50
CA MET A 1 12.25 46.49 42.17
C MET A 1 12.18 45.94 43.61
N ARG A 2 11.01 45.70 44.22
CA ARG A 2 10.89 45.07 45.58
C ARG A 2 11.81 45.68 46.65
N VAL A 3 11.95 47.01 46.66
CA VAL A 3 12.77 47.73 47.66
C VAL A 3 11.86 48.15 48.82
N SER A 4 12.27 47.88 50.05
CA SER A 4 11.55 48.37 51.24
C SER A 4 11.52 49.90 51.26
N GLU A 5 10.41 50.51 51.70
CA GLU A 5 10.26 51.97 51.82
C GLU A 5 11.40 52.63 52.64
N GLN A 6 11.85 51.96 53.71
CA GLN A 6 12.98 52.41 54.53
C GLN A 6 14.29 52.51 53.73
N THR A 7 14.54 51.55 52.85
CA THR A 7 15.71 51.54 51.95
C THR A 7 15.57 52.59 50.85
N ASP A 8 14.38 52.78 50.27
CA ASP A 8 14.14 53.83 49.27
C ASP A 8 14.38 55.23 49.86
N SER A 9 13.78 55.54 51.01
CA SER A 9 13.95 56.81 51.70
C SER A 9 15.41 57.08 52.09
N ARG A 10 16.15 56.03 52.50
CA ARG A 10 17.59 56.13 52.77
C ARG A 10 18.37 56.47 51.49
N ILE A 11 18.14 55.76 50.40
CA ILE A 11 18.83 55.98 49.12
C ILE A 11 18.50 57.37 48.57
N ARG A 12 17.22 57.78 48.57
CA ARG A 12 16.77 59.11 48.12
C ARG A 12 17.48 60.23 48.88
N ARG A 13 17.57 60.14 50.22
CA ARG A 13 18.32 61.10 51.04
C ARG A 13 19.81 61.13 50.68
N GLY A 14 20.42 59.97 50.43
CA GLY A 14 21.81 59.88 49.99
C GLY A 14 22.03 60.52 48.62
N LEU A 15 21.17 60.24 47.64
CA LEU A 15 21.23 60.84 46.32
C LEU A 15 21.05 62.36 46.36
N LEU A 16 20.18 62.89 47.24
CA LEU A 16 20.05 64.33 47.46
C LEU A 16 21.34 64.95 48.05
N ARG A 17 21.98 64.27 49.02
CA ARG A 17 23.29 64.70 49.58
C ARG A 17 24.38 64.70 48.50
N ILE A 18 24.37 63.70 47.61
CA ILE A 18 25.26 63.61 46.46
C ILE A 18 25.02 64.78 45.50
N ALA A 19 23.76 65.01 45.10
CA ALA A 19 23.39 66.08 44.17
C ALA A 19 23.78 67.46 44.72
N ALA A 20 23.55 67.70 46.02
CA ALA A 20 23.99 68.92 46.70
C ALA A 20 25.52 69.06 46.77
N GLY A 21 26.25 67.94 46.85
CA GLY A 21 27.72 67.92 46.85
C GLY A 21 28.37 68.08 45.47
N GLN A 22 27.61 67.97 44.39
CA GLN A 22 28.09 67.92 43.00
C GLN A 22 27.46 69.02 42.12
N LEU A 23 26.92 70.10 42.71
CA LEU A 23 26.33 71.25 42.01
C LEU A 23 27.23 71.75 40.87
N GLY A 24 26.75 71.60 39.62
CA GLY A 24 27.43 72.03 38.40
C GLY A 24 28.22 70.95 37.63
N ARG A 25 28.35 69.72 38.15
CA ARG A 25 29.00 68.60 37.44
C ARG A 25 28.00 67.73 36.68
N ARG A 26 28.42 67.19 35.53
CA ARG A 26 27.62 66.23 34.75
C ARG A 26 27.56 64.88 35.46
N ILE A 27 26.41 64.22 35.43
CA ILE A 27 26.21 62.87 36.00
C ILE A 27 27.19 61.85 35.39
N GLU A 28 27.56 62.08 34.13
CA GLU A 28 28.54 61.29 33.37
C GLU A 28 29.96 61.33 33.97
N SER A 29 30.28 62.32 34.80
CA SER A 29 31.58 62.47 35.47
C SER A 29 31.64 61.80 36.85
N MET A 30 30.61 61.01 37.19
CA MET A 30 30.41 60.48 38.53
C MET A 30 30.43 58.95 38.55
N VAL A 31 31.18 58.38 39.51
CA VAL A 31 31.12 56.96 39.84
C VAL A 31 30.13 56.75 40.99
N LEU A 32 28.90 56.34 40.66
CA LEU A 32 27.80 56.25 41.63
C LEU A 32 28.11 55.42 42.88
N PRO A 33 28.68 54.20 42.79
CA PRO A 33 28.98 53.39 43.99
C PRO A 33 30.02 54.04 44.90
N LEU A 34 30.97 54.79 44.34
CA LEU A 34 32.00 55.49 45.10
C LEU A 34 31.42 56.67 45.88
N GLU A 35 30.55 57.46 45.26
CA GLU A 35 29.88 58.58 45.91
C GLU A 35 28.87 58.11 46.96
N LEU A 36 28.17 56.99 46.70
CA LEU A 36 27.34 56.34 47.70
C LEU A 36 28.18 55.96 48.92
N LEU A 37 29.29 55.25 48.72
CA LEU A 37 30.22 54.89 49.80
C LEU A 37 30.68 56.11 50.60
N GLN A 38 30.91 57.26 49.96
CA GLN A 38 31.39 58.48 50.63
C GLN A 38 30.32 59.21 51.47
N GLN A 39 29.05 59.15 51.09
CA GLN A 39 27.98 59.97 51.70
C GLN A 39 27.22 59.26 52.81
N PHE A 40 27.28 57.93 52.85
CA PHE A 40 26.61 57.12 53.86
C PHE A 40 27.55 56.76 55.02
N LYS A 41 27.05 56.96 56.25
CA LYS A 41 27.73 56.57 57.50
C LYS A 41 27.01 55.37 58.13
N SER A 42 27.67 54.66 59.05
CA SER A 42 27.03 53.58 59.82
C SER A 42 25.76 54.03 60.55
N SER A 43 25.69 55.30 60.96
CA SER A 43 24.52 55.91 61.60
C SER A 43 23.28 56.04 60.70
N ASP A 44 23.43 55.94 59.38
CA ASP A 44 22.30 55.97 58.44
C ASP A 44 21.61 54.59 58.30
N PHE A 45 22.08 53.56 59.02
CA PHE A 45 21.61 52.18 58.96
C PHE A 45 21.04 51.72 60.31
N PRO A 46 20.03 50.83 60.31
CA PRO A 46 19.42 50.35 61.55
C PRO A 46 20.34 49.42 62.35
N ASN A 47 21.27 48.72 61.71
CA ASN A 47 22.25 47.87 62.34
C ASN A 47 23.60 47.90 61.59
N GLN A 48 24.67 47.55 62.30
CA GLN A 48 26.03 47.53 61.75
C GLN A 48 26.21 46.46 60.65
N GLN A 49 25.47 45.35 60.75
CA GLN A 49 25.55 44.25 59.78
C GLN A 49 25.02 44.64 58.39
N GLU A 50 23.91 45.37 58.31
CA GLU A 50 23.35 45.88 57.06
C GLU A 50 24.27 46.92 56.43
N TYR A 51 24.91 47.76 57.24
CA TYR A 51 25.92 48.70 56.76
C TYR A 51 27.11 47.99 56.12
N GLU A 52 27.63 46.94 56.78
CA GLU A 52 28.72 46.12 56.23
C GLU A 52 28.30 45.39 54.95
N VAL A 53 27.12 44.79 54.90
CA VAL A 53 26.59 44.12 53.69
C VAL A 53 26.42 45.13 52.55
N TRP A 54 25.90 46.31 52.84
CA TRP A 54 25.74 47.39 51.86
C TRP A 54 27.09 47.91 51.35
N GLN A 55 28.08 48.07 52.23
CA GLN A 55 29.43 48.50 51.84
C GLN A 55 30.11 47.45 50.96
N LYS A 56 30.06 46.16 51.35
CA LYS A 56 30.58 45.04 50.56
C LYS A 56 29.91 44.98 49.19
N ARG A 57 28.60 45.22 49.11
CA ARG A 57 27.86 45.29 47.83
C ARG A 57 28.40 46.39 46.92
N ASN A 58 28.60 47.61 47.41
CA ASN A 58 29.13 48.70 46.59
C ASN A 58 30.58 48.46 46.14
N LEU A 59 31.42 47.87 46.98
CA LEU A 59 32.78 47.44 46.59
C LEU A 59 32.74 46.36 45.51
N LYS A 60 31.80 45.41 45.59
CA LYS A 60 31.57 44.39 44.55
C LYS A 60 31.07 44.98 43.23
N ILE A 61 30.26 46.03 43.27
CA ILE A 61 29.81 46.75 42.07
C ILE A 61 31.02 47.44 41.40
N LEU A 62 31.91 48.07 42.17
CA LEU A 62 33.16 48.64 41.65
C LEU A 62 34.09 47.57 41.07
N GLU A 63 34.19 46.40 41.72
CA GLU A 63 34.93 45.25 41.20
C GLU A 63 34.38 44.79 39.84
N ALA A 64 33.05 44.65 39.74
CA ALA A 64 32.39 44.18 38.53
C ALA A 64 32.60 45.15 37.36
N GLY A 65 32.40 46.45 37.57
CA GLY A 65 32.51 47.47 36.52
C GLY A 65 33.94 47.80 36.11
N LEU A 66 34.88 47.90 37.05
CA LEU A 66 36.24 48.42 36.75
C LEU A 66 37.31 47.34 36.61
N LEU A 67 37.08 46.13 37.14
CA LEU A 67 38.08 45.05 37.11
C LEU A 67 37.64 43.84 36.28
N LEU A 68 36.38 43.44 36.38
CA LEU A 68 35.88 42.24 35.68
C LEU A 68 35.38 42.55 34.26
N HIS A 69 34.62 43.63 34.12
CA HIS A 69 34.02 44.05 32.86
C HIS A 69 34.28 45.53 32.56
N PRO A 70 35.55 45.96 32.48
CA PRO A 70 35.86 47.34 32.13
C PRO A 70 35.55 47.60 30.65
N HIS A 71 35.10 48.83 30.34
CA HIS A 71 34.89 49.26 28.96
C HIS A 71 36.17 49.17 28.12
N MET A 72 37.32 49.47 28.75
CA MET A 72 38.63 49.34 28.12
C MET A 72 39.48 48.26 28.79
N PRO A 73 40.27 47.50 28.01
CA PRO A 73 41.14 46.47 28.56
C PRO A 73 42.13 47.06 29.58
N LEU A 74 42.41 46.27 30.62
CA LEU A 74 43.38 46.64 31.65
C LEU A 74 44.79 46.41 31.11
N ASP A 75 45.65 47.42 31.22
CA ASP A 75 47.07 47.28 30.89
C ASP A 75 47.77 46.47 32.00
N LYS A 76 48.67 45.55 31.61
CA LYS A 76 49.48 44.75 32.53
C LYS A 76 50.52 45.60 33.27
N ALA A 77 50.89 46.76 32.72
CA ALA A 77 51.83 47.70 33.34
C ALA A 77 51.17 48.59 34.42
N ASP A 78 49.84 48.69 34.45
CA ASP A 78 49.13 49.55 35.39
C ASP A 78 49.05 48.91 36.79
N THR A 79 49.43 49.68 37.81
CA THR A 79 49.38 49.25 39.21
C THR A 79 48.01 49.51 39.84
N ALA A 80 47.16 50.37 39.25
CA ALA A 80 45.85 50.73 39.76
C ALA A 80 44.87 49.54 39.89
N PRO A 81 44.78 48.59 38.93
CA PRO A 81 43.91 47.42 39.07
C PRO A 81 44.32 46.50 40.23
N GLN A 82 45.62 46.30 40.44
CA GLN A 82 46.14 45.49 41.54
C GLN A 82 45.89 46.16 42.89
N ARG A 83 46.09 47.49 42.97
CA ARG A 83 45.77 48.29 44.16
C ARG A 83 44.28 48.22 44.49
N LEU A 84 43.39 48.35 43.49
CA LEU A 84 41.95 48.24 43.71
C LEU A 84 41.56 46.85 44.24
N ARG A 85 42.14 45.76 43.71
CA ARG A 85 41.91 44.39 44.24
C ARG A 85 42.32 44.25 45.69
N GLN A 86 43.45 44.84 46.08
CA GLN A 86 43.92 44.83 47.47
C GLN A 86 42.98 45.61 48.40
N ILE A 87 42.54 46.80 47.98
CA ILE A 87 41.59 47.62 48.75
C ILE A 87 40.25 46.90 48.91
N ILE A 88 39.74 46.28 47.86
CA ILE A 88 38.48 45.52 47.91
C ILE A 88 38.63 44.30 48.82
N ARG A 89 39.72 43.55 48.73
CA ARG A 89 39.97 42.40 49.62
C ARG A 89 40.03 42.84 51.09
N GLY A 90 40.74 43.92 51.39
CA GLY A 90 40.76 44.50 52.74
C GLY A 90 39.39 44.97 53.21
N GLY A 91 38.61 45.61 52.32
CA GLY A 91 37.24 46.09 52.59
C GLY A 91 36.20 44.99 52.78
N LEU A 92 36.46 43.77 52.27
CA LEU A 92 35.61 42.59 52.51
C LEU A 92 35.90 41.96 53.88
N GLU A 93 37.13 42.07 54.38
CA GLU A 93 37.57 41.57 55.68
C GLU A 93 37.22 42.53 56.83
N ARG A 94 37.38 43.85 56.62
CA ARG A 94 37.01 44.90 57.59
C ARG A 94 36.36 46.10 56.88
N PRO A 95 35.35 46.76 57.49
CA PRO A 95 34.69 47.89 56.85
C PRO A 95 35.64 49.08 56.65
N ILE A 96 35.54 49.74 55.50
CA ILE A 96 36.34 50.93 55.16
C ILE A 96 35.73 52.15 55.84
N GLU A 97 36.56 53.06 56.35
CA GLU A 97 36.11 54.32 56.92
C GLU A 97 35.66 55.29 55.82
N THR A 98 34.35 55.59 55.76
CA THR A 98 33.73 56.33 54.63
C THR A 98 33.83 57.86 54.69
N GLY A 99 34.51 58.42 55.70
CA GLY A 99 34.59 59.88 55.89
C GLY A 99 35.36 60.58 54.75
N LYS A 100 34.93 61.81 54.37
CA LYS A 100 35.61 62.63 53.33
C LYS A 100 37.11 62.90 53.63
N GLN A 101 37.52 62.80 54.89
CA GLN A 101 38.89 63.01 55.37
C GLN A 101 39.64 61.71 55.70
N SER A 102 39.05 60.53 55.46
CA SER A 102 39.74 59.26 55.69
C SER A 102 40.73 59.00 54.56
N GLU A 103 41.98 58.70 54.93
CA GLU A 103 43.06 58.35 54.01
C GLU A 103 42.66 57.12 53.15
N SER A 104 42.01 56.12 53.76
CA SER A 104 41.53 54.92 53.07
C SER A 104 40.52 55.23 51.94
N MET A 105 39.62 56.19 52.17
CA MET A 105 38.61 56.61 51.19
C MET A 105 39.22 57.49 50.09
N GLN A 106 40.24 58.30 50.39
CA GLN A 106 40.97 59.09 49.40
C GLN A 106 41.79 58.20 48.46
N VAL A 107 42.44 57.16 48.99
CA VAL A 107 43.17 56.16 48.20
C VAL A 107 42.22 55.34 47.33
N LEU A 108 41.05 54.94 47.85
CA LEU A 108 40.01 54.29 47.04
C LEU A 108 39.51 55.22 45.93
N ARG A 109 39.21 56.48 46.24
CA ARG A 109 38.72 57.47 45.27
C ARG A 109 39.73 57.73 44.15
N SER A 110 40.99 57.97 44.47
CA SER A 110 42.01 58.22 43.43
C SER A 110 42.20 57.02 42.52
N THR A 111 42.23 55.81 43.08
CA THR A 111 42.37 54.55 42.32
C THR A 111 41.16 54.30 41.42
N VAL A 112 39.95 54.47 41.94
CA VAL A 112 38.69 54.28 41.19
C VAL A 112 38.54 55.31 40.07
N MET A 113 38.80 56.59 40.35
CA MET A 113 38.72 57.64 39.33
C MET A 113 39.78 57.46 38.24
N SER A 114 41.00 57.03 38.59
CA SER A 114 42.04 56.70 37.60
C SER A 114 41.64 55.57 36.66
N LEU A 115 40.83 54.62 37.12
CA LEU A 115 40.35 53.50 36.30
C LEU A 115 39.11 53.86 35.49
N ALA A 116 38.20 54.66 36.06
CA ALA A 116 36.95 55.05 35.42
C ALA A 116 37.14 56.15 34.35
N CYS A 117 38.05 57.09 34.51
CA CYS A 117 38.23 58.24 33.59
C CYS A 117 39.27 58.00 32.48
N ARG A 118 39.56 56.74 32.14
CA ARG A 118 40.54 56.41 31.09
C ARG A 118 39.93 56.74 29.70
N SER A 119 40.77 57.17 28.74
CA SER A 119 40.40 57.32 27.33
C SER A 119 41.32 56.50 26.41
N PHE A 120 40.90 56.25 25.16
CA PHE A 120 41.72 55.56 24.15
C PHE A 120 42.94 56.37 23.70
N ASP A 121 42.90 57.70 23.86
CA ASP A 121 43.98 58.63 23.47
C ASP A 121 45.02 58.84 24.59
N GLY A 122 44.86 58.18 25.74
CA GLY A 122 45.73 58.31 26.92
C GLY A 122 45.51 59.60 27.74
N SER A 123 44.53 60.42 27.36
CA SER A 123 44.07 61.60 28.12
C SER A 123 43.07 61.21 29.22
N THR A 124 42.92 62.05 30.26
CA THR A 124 41.85 61.88 31.24
C THR A 124 40.53 62.34 30.63
N SER A 125 39.57 61.43 30.48
CA SER A 125 38.23 61.76 29.98
C SER A 125 37.41 62.51 31.03
N GLU A 126 36.57 63.44 30.59
CA GLU A 126 35.53 64.05 31.43
C GLU A 126 34.39 63.05 31.76
N THR A 127 34.26 61.97 30.99
CA THR A 127 33.29 60.88 31.20
C THR A 127 33.89 59.72 31.99
N CYS A 128 33.12 59.18 32.94
CA CYS A 128 33.48 58.05 33.78
C CYS A 128 32.90 56.73 33.22
N HIS A 129 33.76 55.88 32.69
CA HIS A 129 33.47 54.55 32.15
C HIS A 129 33.52 53.49 33.26
N TRP A 130 32.59 53.56 34.22
CA TRP A 130 32.52 52.61 35.34
C TRP A 130 31.44 51.53 35.20
N ALA A 131 30.45 51.75 34.33
CA ALA A 131 29.25 50.93 34.22
C ALA A 131 28.84 50.58 32.78
N ASP A 132 29.68 50.90 31.79
CA ASP A 132 29.43 50.81 30.35
C ASP A 132 30.17 49.65 29.68
N GLY A 133 30.85 48.80 30.45
CA GLY A 133 31.44 47.56 29.96
C GLY A 133 30.43 46.40 29.89
N VAL A 134 30.48 45.64 28.80
CA VAL A 134 29.61 44.47 28.55
C VAL A 134 30.20 43.21 29.22
N PRO A 135 29.38 42.36 29.88
CA PRO A 135 27.92 42.37 29.99
C PRO A 135 27.38 43.06 31.26
N PHE A 136 28.23 43.75 32.03
CA PHE A 136 27.84 44.37 33.30
C PHE A 136 26.80 45.47 33.10
N ASN A 137 26.99 46.32 32.10
CA ASN A 137 26.05 47.37 31.72
C ASN A 137 24.65 46.83 31.36
N LEU A 138 24.59 45.74 30.58
CA LEU A 138 23.34 45.09 30.17
C LEU A 138 22.60 44.53 31.38
N ARG A 139 23.32 43.99 32.37
CA ARG A 139 22.70 43.48 33.60
C ARG A 139 22.12 44.61 34.45
N LEU A 140 22.82 45.73 34.56
CA LEU A 140 22.29 46.92 35.23
C LEU A 140 21.06 47.46 34.51
N TYR A 141 21.12 47.54 33.18
CA TYR A 141 20.02 48.01 32.35
C TYR A 141 18.79 47.10 32.44
N GLN A 142 18.98 45.78 32.44
CA GLN A 142 17.91 44.81 32.66
C GLN A 142 17.19 45.07 33.99
N MET A 143 17.92 45.33 35.08
CA MET A 143 17.30 45.65 36.37
C MET A 143 16.51 46.96 36.33
N LEU A 144 16.96 47.96 35.56
CA LEU A 144 16.20 49.21 35.38
C LEU A 144 14.89 48.97 34.65
N LEU A 145 14.91 48.16 33.58
CA LEU A 145 13.70 47.79 32.82
C LEU A 145 12.71 46.96 33.66
N GLU A 146 13.16 46.27 34.70
CA GLU A 146 12.24 45.62 35.66
C GLU A 146 11.40 46.63 36.46
N ALA A 147 11.70 47.94 36.42
CA ALA A 147 10.86 48.97 37.01
C ALA A 147 9.60 49.28 36.18
N CYS A 148 9.53 48.84 34.92
CA CYS A 148 8.35 49.01 34.07
C CYS A 148 7.18 48.08 34.43
N PHE A 149 7.37 47.14 35.37
CA PHE A 149 6.37 46.15 35.75
C PHE A 149 5.88 46.38 37.17
N ASP A 150 4.61 46.08 37.41
CA ASP A 150 4.01 46.21 38.74
C ASP A 150 4.68 45.26 39.75
N VAL A 151 4.80 45.71 41.00
CA VAL A 151 5.47 44.96 42.07
C VAL A 151 4.58 43.85 42.64
N ASN A 152 3.26 44.05 42.60
CA ASN A 152 2.22 43.16 43.08
C ASN A 152 1.73 42.21 41.98
N GLU A 153 1.62 42.71 40.74
CA GLU A 153 1.22 41.92 39.56
C GLU A 153 2.37 41.82 38.55
N GLU A 154 3.15 40.75 38.63
CA GLU A 154 4.35 40.59 37.78
C GLU A 154 4.05 40.55 36.26
N THR A 155 2.80 40.30 35.88
CA THR A 155 2.32 40.26 34.49
C THR A 155 1.90 41.61 33.95
N SER A 156 1.65 42.60 34.81
CA SER A 156 1.12 43.91 34.43
C SER A 156 2.24 44.94 34.25
N VAL A 157 2.10 45.76 33.20
CA VAL A 157 2.98 46.91 32.94
C VAL A 157 2.40 48.12 33.68
N VAL A 158 3.25 48.94 34.27
CA VAL A 158 2.84 50.16 35.00
C VAL A 158 2.16 51.14 34.05
N GLU A 159 1.09 51.83 34.50
CA GLU A 159 0.33 52.77 33.68
C GLU A 159 1.21 53.90 33.10
N GLU A 160 2.20 54.38 33.86
CA GLU A 160 3.15 55.42 33.43
C GLU A 160 4.45 54.86 32.82
N VAL A 161 4.39 53.73 32.11
CA VAL A 161 5.58 53.07 31.52
C VAL A 161 6.41 54.02 30.63
N ASP A 162 5.76 54.91 29.88
CA ASP A 162 6.45 55.88 29.03
C ASP A 162 7.28 56.88 29.86
N GLU A 163 6.74 57.35 30.99
CA GLU A 163 7.46 58.24 31.90
C GLU A 163 8.66 57.52 32.54
N VAL A 164 8.47 56.25 32.93
CA VAL A 164 9.54 55.41 33.48
C VAL A 164 10.64 55.18 32.44
N LEU A 165 10.28 54.88 31.19
CA LEU A 165 11.24 54.71 30.10
C LEU A 165 12.01 56.01 29.80
N GLU A 166 11.35 57.17 29.82
CA GLU A 166 12.02 58.48 29.69
C GLU A 166 13.02 58.77 30.83
N LEU A 167 12.73 58.32 32.05
CA LEU A 167 13.68 58.38 33.16
C LEU A 167 14.86 57.41 32.97
N ILE A 168 14.60 56.20 32.49
CA ILE A 168 15.64 55.20 32.20
C ILE A 168 16.55 55.68 31.06
N LYS A 169 16.01 56.34 30.02
CA LYS A 169 16.79 56.92 28.90
C LYS A 169 17.88 57.88 29.37
N LYS A 170 17.67 58.62 30.46
CA LYS A 170 18.69 59.52 31.05
C LYS A 170 19.94 58.78 31.55
N THR A 171 19.86 57.46 31.75
CA THR A 171 20.99 56.63 32.20
C THR A 171 21.83 56.08 31.05
N TRP A 172 21.39 56.25 29.79
CA TRP A 172 22.03 55.65 28.62
C TRP A 172 23.50 56.02 28.46
N VAL A 173 23.87 57.28 28.68
CA VAL A 173 25.25 57.73 28.55
C VAL A 173 26.17 57.08 29.59
N VAL A 174 25.66 56.84 30.80
CA VAL A 174 26.44 56.21 31.90
C VAL A 174 26.62 54.70 31.66
N LEU A 175 25.63 54.05 31.04
CA LEU A 175 25.62 52.60 30.79
C LEU A 175 26.11 52.23 29.39
N GLY A 176 26.42 53.20 28.53
CA GLY A 176 26.77 52.96 27.13
C GLY A 176 25.64 52.28 26.34
N ILE A 177 24.37 52.63 26.63
CA ILE A 177 23.19 52.08 25.95
C ILE A 177 22.77 53.04 24.83
N ASN A 178 22.38 52.48 23.69
CA ASN A 178 21.76 53.20 22.58
C ASN A 178 20.36 52.61 22.30
N GLN A 179 19.62 53.21 21.37
CA GLN A 179 18.28 52.74 20.99
C GLN A 179 18.28 51.25 20.58
N MET A 180 19.28 50.81 19.82
CA MET A 180 19.38 49.43 19.32
C MET A 180 19.52 48.42 20.47
N LEU A 181 20.43 48.69 21.42
CA LEU A 181 20.60 47.88 22.62
C LEU A 181 19.37 47.92 23.52
N HIS A 182 18.66 49.06 23.58
CA HIS A 182 17.42 49.17 24.32
C HIS A 182 16.32 48.27 23.72
N ASN A 183 16.10 48.33 22.41
CA ASN A 183 15.12 47.50 21.70
C ASN A 183 15.37 46.01 21.97
N LEU A 184 16.62 45.57 21.87
CA LEU A 184 17.03 44.19 22.16
C LEU A 184 16.81 43.80 23.62
N CYS A 185 17.25 44.63 24.58
CA CYS A 185 17.12 44.34 26.00
C CYS A 185 15.65 44.35 26.45
N PHE A 186 14.85 45.28 25.94
CA PHE A 186 13.46 45.42 26.32
C PHE A 186 12.61 44.28 25.74
N SER A 187 12.85 43.90 24.48
CA SER A 187 12.28 42.69 23.89
C SER A 187 12.61 41.44 24.72
N TRP A 188 13.88 41.26 25.13
CA TRP A 188 14.27 40.15 26.00
C TRP A 188 13.56 40.18 27.36
N VAL A 189 13.42 41.34 27.99
CA VAL A 189 12.76 41.46 29.31
C VAL A 189 11.27 41.11 29.22
N LEU A 190 10.57 41.60 28.19
CA LEU A 190 9.16 41.27 27.94
C LEU A 190 8.99 39.77 27.68
N PHE A 191 9.82 39.19 26.82
CA PHE A 191 9.83 37.75 26.54
C PHE A 191 10.14 36.92 27.81
N HIS A 192 11.19 37.28 28.54
CA HIS A 192 11.59 36.57 29.75
C HIS A 192 10.49 36.65 30.82
N ARG A 193 9.80 37.79 30.93
CA ARG A 193 8.68 37.94 31.86
C ARG A 193 7.53 36.99 31.50
N PHE A 194 7.12 36.99 30.24
CA PHE A 194 6.08 36.08 29.74
C PHE A 194 6.39 34.59 30.05
N VAL A 195 7.64 34.18 29.83
CA VAL A 195 8.06 32.80 30.13
C VAL A 195 8.10 32.53 31.65
N ALA A 196 8.58 33.49 32.45
CA ALA A 196 8.68 33.35 33.91
C ALA A 196 7.32 33.32 34.61
N THR A 197 6.32 34.03 34.09
CA THR A 197 4.96 34.09 34.64
C THR A 197 4.06 32.95 34.18
N GLY A 198 4.59 31.99 33.40
CA GLY A 198 3.85 30.79 33.00
C GLY A 198 2.95 30.97 31.77
N GLN A 199 3.28 31.91 30.87
CA GLN A 199 2.58 32.12 29.59
C GLN A 199 1.12 32.62 29.74
N VAL A 200 0.87 33.46 30.75
CA VAL A 200 -0.48 33.94 31.09
C VAL A 200 -0.93 35.13 30.22
N GLU A 201 -0.03 36.08 29.95
CA GLU A 201 -0.35 37.33 29.21
C GLU A 201 0.22 37.35 27.80
N ASN A 202 -0.63 37.19 26.78
CA ASN A 202 -0.23 37.15 25.37
C ASN A 202 0.31 38.51 24.88
N ASP A 203 -0.15 39.60 25.49
CA ASP A 203 0.22 40.97 25.12
C ASP A 203 1.71 41.24 25.34
N LEU A 204 2.32 40.64 26.37
CA LEU A 204 3.76 40.74 26.61
C LEU A 204 4.58 40.09 25.48
N LEU A 205 4.12 38.91 25.01
CA LEU A 205 4.78 38.21 23.91
C LEU A 205 4.57 38.95 22.59
N PHE A 206 3.38 39.53 22.38
CA PHE A 206 3.08 40.36 21.22
C PHE A 206 3.96 41.62 21.17
N ALA A 207 4.08 42.33 22.29
CA ALA A 207 4.98 43.49 22.42
C ALA A 207 6.44 43.11 22.17
N ALA A 208 6.90 41.97 22.72
CA ALA A 208 8.25 41.47 22.46
C ALA A 208 8.48 41.17 20.97
N ASN A 209 7.50 40.59 20.28
CA ASN A 209 7.56 40.29 18.84
C ASN A 209 7.58 41.57 17.98
N ASN A 210 6.83 42.61 18.34
CA ASN A 210 6.87 43.89 17.63
C ASN A 210 8.23 44.57 17.77
N LEU A 211 8.82 44.57 18.96
CA LEU A 211 10.17 45.08 19.18
C LEU A 211 11.22 44.25 18.45
N LEU A 212 11.04 42.92 18.31
CA LEU A 212 11.95 42.10 17.51
C LEU A 212 11.95 42.49 16.02
N ALA A 213 10.81 42.96 15.49
CA ALA A 213 10.76 43.45 14.12
C ALA A 213 11.58 44.75 13.94
N GLU A 214 11.65 45.61 14.96
CA GLU A 214 12.57 46.75 14.97
C GLU A 214 14.02 46.31 15.09
N VAL A 215 14.30 45.32 15.95
CA VAL A 215 15.64 44.71 16.11
C VAL A 215 16.13 44.10 14.79
N GLU A 216 15.24 43.58 13.94
CA GLU A 216 15.59 43.10 12.60
C GLU A 216 16.15 44.22 11.71
N ASN A 217 15.54 45.41 11.74
CA ASN A 217 16.01 46.57 10.99
C ASN A 217 17.33 47.08 11.56
N ASP A 218 17.44 47.11 12.89
CA ASP A 218 18.65 47.49 13.63
C ASP A 218 19.84 46.58 13.29
N ALA A 219 19.63 45.26 13.25
CA ALA A 219 20.66 44.28 12.92
C ALA A 219 21.23 44.45 11.50
N LYS A 220 20.41 44.91 10.54
CA LYS A 220 20.86 45.19 9.17
C LYS A 220 21.70 46.48 9.08
N ALA A 221 21.53 47.41 10.01
CA ALA A 221 22.15 48.74 9.97
C ALA A 221 23.52 48.82 10.65
N THR A 222 23.76 48.05 11.72
CA THR A 222 25.02 48.12 12.50
C THR A 222 26.00 46.99 12.21
N LYS A 223 27.29 47.24 12.46
CA LYS A 223 28.39 46.26 12.38
C LYS A 223 29.16 46.13 13.70
N ASP A 224 28.55 46.58 14.79
CA ASP A 224 29.18 46.51 16.11
C ASP A 224 29.27 45.05 16.59
N SER A 225 30.50 44.57 16.79
CA SER A 225 30.81 43.22 17.26
C SER A 225 30.17 42.90 18.62
N VAL A 226 30.10 43.89 19.51
CA VAL A 226 29.55 43.74 20.86
C VAL A 226 28.02 43.58 20.79
N TYR A 227 27.38 44.33 19.91
CA TYR A 227 25.95 44.20 19.62
C TYR A 227 25.63 42.84 19.01
N SER A 228 26.32 42.42 17.94
CA SER A 228 26.10 41.12 17.27
C SER A 228 26.26 39.93 18.22
N THR A 229 27.27 39.95 19.10
CA THR A 229 27.47 38.87 20.10
C THR A 229 26.29 38.78 21.07
N THR A 230 25.82 39.93 21.56
CA THR A 230 24.70 40.02 22.50
C THR A 230 23.39 39.60 21.82
N LEU A 231 23.15 40.11 20.61
CA LEU A 231 22.02 39.80 19.74
C LEU A 231 21.93 38.29 19.49
N SER A 232 23.01 37.68 18.99
CA SER A 232 23.07 36.26 18.68
C SER A 232 22.77 35.39 19.91
N SER A 233 23.35 35.73 21.07
CA SER A 233 23.11 35.00 22.31
C SER A 233 21.66 35.09 22.81
N THR A 234 21.02 36.24 22.62
CA THR A 234 19.64 36.52 23.04
C THR A 234 18.65 35.82 22.12
N LEU A 235 18.78 36.02 20.81
CA LEU A 235 17.93 35.39 19.81
C LEU A 235 18.05 33.87 19.82
N SER A 236 19.23 33.31 20.08
CA SER A 236 19.41 31.85 20.21
C SER A 236 18.59 31.26 21.36
N ARG A 237 18.41 32.00 22.46
CA ARG A 237 17.59 31.56 23.60
C ARG A 237 16.09 31.64 23.29
N ILE A 238 15.68 32.74 22.67
CA ILE A 238 14.31 32.98 22.22
C ILE A 238 13.90 31.91 21.20
N LEU A 239 14.74 31.70 20.17
CA LEU A 239 14.54 30.69 19.14
C LEU A 239 14.45 29.28 19.72
N ARG A 240 15.38 28.89 20.60
CA ARG A 240 15.36 27.55 21.22
C ARG A 240 14.07 27.29 22.02
N TRP A 241 13.56 28.31 22.70
CA TRP A 241 12.29 28.20 23.43
C TRP A 241 11.12 28.02 22.44
N ALA A 242 11.06 28.84 21.39
CA ALA A 242 10.00 28.77 20.39
C ALA A 242 10.02 27.44 19.61
N GLU A 243 11.20 26.98 19.17
CA GLU A 243 11.38 25.71 18.47
C GLU A 243 10.95 24.52 19.32
N LYS A 244 11.13 24.56 20.65
CA LYS A 244 10.68 23.48 21.54
C LYS A 244 9.17 23.27 21.46
N SER A 245 8.38 24.34 21.38
CA SER A 245 6.93 24.27 21.20
C SER A 245 6.53 24.00 19.74
N LEU A 246 7.25 24.56 18.77
CA LEU A 246 6.90 24.45 17.35
C LEU A 246 7.25 23.09 16.73
N LEU A 247 8.27 22.38 17.23
CA LEU A 247 8.60 21.03 16.74
C LEU A 247 7.53 19.99 17.13
N ALA A 248 6.68 20.29 18.12
CA ALA A 248 5.56 19.47 18.56
C ALA A 248 4.30 20.34 18.77
N TYR A 249 3.97 21.19 17.79
CA TYR A 249 2.91 22.18 17.94
C TYR A 249 1.52 21.55 18.15
N HIS A 250 1.29 20.33 17.67
CA HIS A 250 0.06 19.57 17.93
C HIS A 250 -0.17 19.24 19.40
N ASP A 251 0.90 19.10 20.19
CA ASP A 251 0.80 18.79 21.62
C ASP A 251 0.66 20.06 22.47
N THR A 252 1.06 21.21 21.91
CA THR A 252 1.17 22.48 22.64
C THR A 252 0.04 23.46 22.31
N PHE A 253 -0.45 23.44 21.07
CA PHE A 253 -1.44 24.37 20.57
C PHE A 253 -2.72 23.65 20.15
N TYR A 254 -3.86 24.21 20.50
CA TYR A 254 -5.22 23.79 20.19
C TYR A 254 -6.03 25.00 19.73
N SER A 255 -7.28 24.79 19.30
CA SER A 255 -8.12 25.86 18.75
C SER A 255 -8.28 27.09 19.67
N GLY A 256 -8.17 26.92 21.00
CA GLY A 256 -8.33 28.00 21.97
C GLY A 256 -7.08 28.85 22.24
N ASN A 257 -5.88 28.42 21.83
CA ASN A 257 -4.64 29.18 22.02
C ASN A 257 -3.88 29.40 20.69
N ILE A 258 -4.61 29.39 19.58
CA ILE A 258 -4.03 29.40 18.24
C ILE A 258 -3.37 30.74 17.88
N GLU A 259 -3.85 31.84 18.45
CA GLU A 259 -3.25 33.18 18.29
C GLU A 259 -1.83 33.23 18.85
N LEU A 260 -1.58 32.52 19.97
CA LEU A 260 -0.23 32.38 20.53
C LEU A 260 0.71 31.67 19.55
N MET A 261 0.23 30.64 18.85
CA MET A 261 1.04 29.92 17.86
C MET A 261 1.54 30.88 16.77
N GLN A 262 0.68 31.76 16.27
CA GLN A 262 1.06 32.76 15.27
C GLN A 262 2.20 33.66 15.76
N ILE A 263 2.13 34.13 17.01
CA ILE A 263 3.16 34.97 17.61
C ILE A 263 4.47 34.18 17.79
N VAL A 264 4.39 32.93 18.27
CA VAL A 264 5.55 32.06 18.47
C VAL A 264 6.25 31.73 17.15
N VAL A 265 5.50 31.46 16.08
CA VAL A 265 6.06 31.24 14.72
C VAL A 265 6.75 32.51 14.22
N SER A 266 6.10 33.67 14.35
CA SER A 266 6.69 34.96 13.98
C SER A 266 8.03 35.19 14.68
N LEU A 267 8.06 35.00 16.00
CA LEU A 267 9.23 35.21 16.84
C LEU A 267 10.36 34.21 16.51
N ALA A 268 10.03 32.95 16.21
CA ALA A 268 11.01 31.97 15.73
C ALA A 268 11.59 32.35 14.36
N VAL A 269 10.74 32.76 13.41
CA VAL A 269 11.17 33.13 12.06
C VAL A 269 12.04 34.38 12.07
N ILE A 270 11.65 35.45 12.77
CA ILE A 270 12.44 36.68 12.89
C ILE A 270 13.80 36.38 13.53
N SER A 271 13.81 35.63 14.65
CA SER A 271 15.05 35.24 15.33
C SER A 271 15.98 34.43 14.42
N ALA A 272 15.43 33.47 13.67
CA ALA A 272 16.21 32.64 12.75
C ALA A 272 16.77 33.43 11.57
N LYS A 273 15.98 34.35 10.97
CA LYS A 273 16.44 35.23 9.88
C LYS A 273 17.62 36.08 10.30
N ILE A 274 17.52 36.75 11.45
CA ILE A 274 18.60 37.61 11.96
C ILE A 274 19.86 36.80 12.23
N LEU A 275 19.74 35.61 12.86
CA LEU A 275 20.89 34.75 13.16
C LEU A 275 21.61 34.23 11.89
N VAL A 276 20.86 33.92 10.82
CA VAL A 276 21.44 33.45 9.56
C VAL A 276 22.15 34.59 8.82
N ASP A 277 21.59 35.80 8.84
CA ASP A 277 22.21 36.99 8.22
C ASP A 277 23.51 37.40 8.93
N ASP A 278 23.55 37.32 10.26
CA ASP A 278 24.76 37.62 11.06
C ASP A 278 25.90 36.62 10.76
N ILE A 279 25.58 35.34 10.54
CA ILE A 279 26.56 34.30 10.16
C ILE A 279 26.98 34.42 8.68
N SER A 280 26.06 34.80 7.79
CA SER A 280 26.32 34.86 6.34
C SER A 280 27.16 36.06 5.91
N ASN A 281 27.30 37.09 6.75
CA ASN A 281 28.13 38.26 6.45
C ASN A 281 29.65 37.95 6.45
N GLU A 282 30.10 36.83 7.05
CA GLU A 282 31.50 36.37 6.93
C GLU A 282 31.81 35.63 5.62
N TYR A 283 30.80 35.08 4.92
CA TYR A 283 31.00 34.22 3.74
C TYR A 283 30.06 34.57 2.57
N ARG A 284 29.95 35.85 2.20
CA ARG A 284 29.21 36.23 0.99
C ARG A 284 30.00 35.92 -0.28
N LYS A 285 29.68 34.80 -0.94
CA LYS A 285 29.42 34.70 -2.40
C LYS A 285 29.08 33.24 -2.77
N LYS A 286 27.87 33.03 -3.33
CA LYS A 286 27.36 31.81 -4.00
C LYS A 286 26.49 30.82 -3.19
N ARG A 287 25.47 31.26 -2.47
CA ARG A 287 24.29 30.40 -2.26
C ARG A 287 23.05 31.12 -2.78
N LYS A 288 22.17 30.36 -3.42
CA LYS A 288 20.81 30.81 -3.77
C LYS A 288 20.16 31.36 -2.49
N GLU A 289 19.42 32.44 -2.61
CA GLU A 289 18.58 32.98 -1.55
C GLU A 289 17.59 31.87 -1.17
N VAL A 290 17.86 31.16 -0.07
CA VAL A 290 16.95 30.17 0.48
C VAL A 290 16.06 30.91 1.45
N ASP A 291 14.74 30.80 1.28
CA ASP A 291 13.80 31.44 2.21
C ASP A 291 13.87 30.73 3.57
N VAL A 292 14.65 31.30 4.48
CA VAL A 292 14.86 30.81 5.85
C VAL A 292 13.54 30.65 6.59
N ALA A 293 12.52 31.47 6.30
CA ALA A 293 11.20 31.31 6.91
C ALA A 293 10.52 30.02 6.45
N CYS A 294 10.46 29.83 5.14
CA CYS A 294 9.85 28.67 4.51
C CYS A 294 10.52 27.38 5.02
N ASP A 295 11.85 27.29 4.98
CA ASP A 295 12.62 26.13 5.44
C ASP A 295 12.38 25.79 6.93
N ARG A 296 12.28 26.82 7.79
CA ARG A 296 12.06 26.60 9.22
C ARG A 296 10.64 26.10 9.50
N VAL A 297 9.65 26.75 8.91
CA VAL A 297 8.24 26.37 9.06
C VAL A 297 8.00 24.99 8.49
N ASP A 298 8.60 24.69 7.35
CA ASP A 298 8.62 23.34 6.77
C ASP A 298 9.15 22.30 7.78
N ASN A 299 10.31 22.55 8.38
CA ASN A 299 10.88 21.65 9.40
C ASN A 299 9.97 21.46 10.62
N TYR A 300 9.27 22.52 11.06
CA TYR A 300 8.33 22.44 12.18
C TYR A 300 7.12 21.57 11.83
N ILE A 301 6.53 21.77 10.64
CA ILE A 301 5.43 20.96 10.09
C ILE A 301 5.85 19.49 10.03
N ARG A 302 6.97 19.20 9.37
CA ARG A 302 7.45 17.82 9.19
C ARG A 302 7.74 17.13 10.53
N SER A 303 8.42 17.81 11.44
CA SER A 303 8.78 17.25 12.75
C SER A 303 7.55 16.95 13.61
N SER A 304 6.59 17.88 13.68
CA SER A 304 5.39 17.67 14.48
C SER A 304 4.53 16.54 13.93
N LYS A 305 4.43 16.40 12.60
CA LYS A 305 3.71 15.29 11.97
C LYS A 305 4.39 13.94 12.19
N MET A 306 5.72 13.88 12.13
CA MET A 306 6.44 12.65 12.44
C MET A 306 6.22 12.19 13.89
N GLU A 307 6.21 13.10 14.87
CA GLU A 307 5.98 12.75 16.27
C GLU A 307 4.52 12.33 16.55
N THR A 308 3.52 13.01 15.97
CA THR A 308 2.10 12.62 16.13
C THR A 308 1.79 11.26 15.49
N VAL A 309 2.41 10.95 14.34
CA VAL A 309 2.30 9.60 13.75
C VAL A 309 2.93 8.55 14.66
N LYS A 310 4.08 8.83 15.28
CA LYS A 310 4.72 7.91 16.23
C LYS A 310 3.87 7.68 17.49
N SER A 311 3.18 8.71 17.99
CA SER A 311 2.30 8.58 19.16
C SER A 311 1.03 7.78 18.82
N SER A 312 0.37 8.07 17.68
CA SER A 312 -0.77 7.27 17.18
C SER A 312 -0.40 5.81 16.90
N LYS A 313 0.81 5.53 16.40
CA LYS A 313 1.33 4.16 16.28
C LYS A 313 1.45 3.43 17.63
N ARG A 314 1.82 4.14 18.70
CA ARG A 314 1.93 3.54 20.04
C ARG A 314 0.57 3.30 20.67
N SER A 315 -0.39 4.21 20.48
CA SER A 315 -1.76 4.03 21.00
C SER A 315 -2.50 2.91 20.27
N SER A 316 -2.40 2.84 18.94
CA SER A 316 -3.07 1.81 18.12
C SER A 316 -2.53 0.39 18.39
N LYS A 317 -1.24 0.23 18.71
CA LYS A 317 -0.68 -1.07 19.15
C LYS A 317 -1.19 -1.54 20.51
N ASN A 318 -1.64 -0.62 21.37
CA ASN A 318 -2.09 -0.93 22.73
C ASN A 318 -3.60 -1.22 22.81
N GLN A 319 -4.36 -0.94 21.75
CA GLN A 319 -5.79 -1.23 21.70
C GLN A 319 -6.03 -2.67 21.20
N GLN A 320 -6.72 -3.49 21.99
CA GLN A 320 -7.27 -4.77 21.54
C GLN A 320 -8.52 -4.52 20.68
N ASN A 321 -8.31 -4.10 19.43
CA ASN A 321 -9.40 -3.91 18.47
C ASN A 321 -9.48 -5.09 17.48
N PRO A 322 -10.68 -5.42 16.98
CA PRO A 322 -10.87 -6.45 15.95
C PRO A 322 -10.39 -6.00 14.56
N LEU A 323 -10.03 -4.72 14.40
CA LEU A 323 -9.58 -4.14 13.14
C LEU A 323 -8.04 -4.17 13.05
N PRO A 324 -7.47 -4.34 11.83
CA PRO A 324 -6.03 -4.25 11.64
C PRO A 324 -5.48 -2.88 12.08
N VAL A 325 -4.36 -2.90 12.81
CA VAL A 325 -3.71 -1.70 13.37
C VAL A 325 -3.45 -0.63 12.31
N LEU A 326 -3.08 -1.02 11.09
CA LEU A 326 -2.85 -0.09 9.98
C LEU A 326 -4.12 0.56 9.45
N SER A 327 -5.26 -0.12 9.50
CA SER A 327 -6.54 0.48 9.12
C SER A 327 -6.96 1.57 10.11
N ILE A 328 -6.71 1.36 11.41
CA ILE A 328 -6.95 2.36 12.46
C ILE A 328 -6.01 3.55 12.25
N LEU A 329 -4.71 3.28 12.04
CA LEU A 329 -3.74 4.33 11.73
C LEU A 329 -4.17 5.16 10.51
N ALA A 330 -4.67 4.54 9.44
CA ALA A 330 -5.15 5.28 8.28
C ALA A 330 -6.33 6.21 8.59
N GLN A 331 -7.24 5.81 9.49
CA GLN A 331 -8.34 6.66 9.96
C GLN A 331 -7.82 7.82 10.81
N ASP A 332 -6.96 7.54 11.79
CA ASP A 332 -6.34 8.57 12.65
C ASP A 332 -5.58 9.61 11.81
N LEU A 333 -4.83 9.17 10.79
CA LEU A 333 -4.10 10.08 9.90
C LEU A 333 -5.00 10.89 8.99
N THR A 334 -6.17 10.35 8.61
CA THR A 334 -7.18 11.10 7.86
C THR A 334 -7.72 12.25 8.71
N GLU A 335 -8.08 11.97 9.97
CA GLU A 335 -8.56 12.99 10.90
C GLU A 335 -7.46 14.05 11.19
N LEU A 336 -6.22 13.60 11.40
CA LEU A 336 -5.08 14.48 11.62
C LEU A 336 -4.80 15.40 10.41
N ALA A 337 -5.00 14.91 9.18
CA ALA A 337 -4.85 15.70 7.96
C ALA A 337 -5.95 16.77 7.82
N LEU A 338 -7.19 16.43 8.18
CA LEU A 338 -8.31 17.37 8.18
C LEU A 338 -8.11 18.46 9.25
N ASN A 339 -7.75 18.07 10.47
CA ASN A 339 -7.45 19.01 11.55
C ASN A 339 -6.28 19.94 11.20
N GLU A 340 -5.25 19.43 10.50
CA GLU A 340 -4.14 20.25 10.00
C GLU A 340 -4.60 21.32 9.03
N LYS A 341 -5.43 20.93 8.07
CA LYS A 341 -5.94 21.81 7.04
C LYS A 341 -6.80 22.93 7.64
N GLU A 342 -7.63 22.60 8.64
CA GLU A 342 -8.58 23.55 9.23
C GLU A 342 -7.94 24.49 10.26
N ILE A 343 -7.09 23.97 11.16
CA ILE A 343 -6.63 24.72 12.33
C ILE A 343 -5.25 25.38 12.09
N TYR A 344 -4.27 24.61 11.62
CA TYR A 344 -2.87 25.02 11.65
C TYR A 344 -2.36 25.58 10.31
N SER A 345 -2.81 25.00 9.20
CA SER A 345 -2.38 25.41 7.84
C SER A 345 -2.65 26.89 7.54
N PRO A 346 -3.82 27.48 7.90
CA PRO A 346 -4.09 28.89 7.61
C PRO A 346 -3.07 29.87 8.24
N ILE A 347 -2.48 29.50 9.38
CA ILE A 347 -1.49 30.32 10.08
C ILE A 347 -0.13 30.18 9.43
N MET A 348 0.27 28.94 9.14
CA MET A 348 1.57 28.66 8.52
C MET A 348 1.68 29.18 7.08
N LYS A 349 0.56 29.36 6.37
CA LYS A 349 0.50 29.94 5.01
C LYS A 349 1.20 31.29 4.87
N ARG A 350 1.28 32.08 5.96
CA ARG A 350 1.98 33.37 5.96
C ARG A 350 3.49 33.24 5.68
N TRP A 351 4.09 32.09 5.99
CA TRP A 351 5.51 31.83 5.86
C TRP A 351 5.83 30.66 4.91
N HIS A 352 4.88 29.76 4.69
CA HIS A 352 5.03 28.61 3.81
C HIS A 352 3.77 28.45 2.94
N PRO A 353 3.82 28.83 1.64
CA PRO A 353 2.65 28.81 0.75
C PRO A 353 1.91 27.47 0.67
N LEU A 354 2.64 26.35 0.76
CA LEU A 354 2.14 24.99 0.65
C LEU A 354 2.09 24.24 2.01
N ALA A 355 1.71 24.93 3.09
CA ALA A 355 1.80 24.38 4.44
C ALA A 355 0.98 23.10 4.65
N ALA A 356 -0.26 23.06 4.12
CA ALA A 356 -1.09 21.86 4.21
C ALA A 356 -0.52 20.74 3.33
N GLY A 357 -0.02 21.10 2.14
CA GLY A 357 0.66 20.19 1.21
C GLY A 357 1.85 19.48 1.85
N THR A 358 2.75 20.22 2.49
CA THR A 358 3.93 19.67 3.19
C THR A 358 3.51 18.72 4.33
N ALA A 359 2.46 19.08 5.07
CA ALA A 359 1.97 18.23 6.15
C ALA A 359 1.42 16.90 5.62
N VAL A 360 0.55 16.93 4.60
CA VAL A 360 -0.03 15.71 4.04
C VAL A 360 0.99 14.86 3.29
N ALA A 361 2.00 15.46 2.64
CA ALA A 361 3.11 14.72 2.06
C ALA A 361 3.92 13.97 3.12
N THR A 362 4.13 14.59 4.29
CA THR A 362 4.81 13.96 5.42
C THR A 362 3.99 12.80 6.00
N LEU A 363 2.69 12.99 6.18
CA LEU A 363 1.78 11.93 6.63
C LEU A 363 1.75 10.76 5.63
N HIS A 364 1.72 11.10 4.34
CA HIS A 364 1.75 10.14 3.25
C HIS A 364 3.03 9.31 3.26
N ALA A 365 4.20 9.95 3.36
CA ALA A 365 5.48 9.24 3.46
C ALA A 365 5.56 8.34 4.71
N CYS A 366 5.06 8.82 5.86
CA CYS A 366 5.08 8.05 7.11
C CYS A 366 4.19 6.81 7.07
N TYR A 367 3.00 6.90 6.46
CA TYR A 367 2.11 5.75 6.28
C TYR A 367 2.60 4.82 5.17
N GLY A 368 3.07 5.38 4.05
CA GLY A 368 3.59 4.62 2.91
C GLY A 368 4.76 3.71 3.28
N ASN A 369 5.64 4.12 4.20
CA ASN A 369 6.73 3.27 4.69
C ASN A 369 6.21 2.04 5.47
N GLU A 370 5.17 2.22 6.30
CA GLU A 370 4.56 1.11 7.04
C GLU A 370 3.76 0.20 6.11
N LEU A 371 3.04 0.78 5.15
CA LEU A 371 2.30 0.03 4.15
C LEU A 371 3.24 -0.84 3.31
N LYS A 372 4.39 -0.30 2.89
CA LYS A 372 5.40 -1.08 2.16
C LYS A 372 5.91 -2.28 2.96
N GLN A 373 6.19 -2.10 4.24
CA GLN A 373 6.58 -3.19 5.13
C GLN A 373 5.47 -4.24 5.28
N PHE A 374 4.22 -3.79 5.44
CA PHE A 374 3.07 -4.70 5.53
C PHE A 374 2.87 -5.50 4.24
N VAL A 375 2.97 -4.85 3.08
CA VAL A 375 2.81 -5.51 1.78
C VAL A 375 3.92 -6.52 1.51
N SER A 376 5.16 -6.27 1.97
CA SER A 376 6.24 -7.27 1.84
C SER A 376 6.03 -8.52 2.69
N ASP A 377 5.22 -8.44 3.75
CA ASP A 377 4.98 -9.53 4.68
C ASP A 377 3.76 -10.42 4.29
N ILE A 378 3.02 -10.06 3.22
CA ILE A 378 1.76 -10.73 2.84
C ILE A 378 1.93 -11.57 1.57
N ASP A 379 1.80 -12.89 1.74
CA ASP A 379 1.79 -13.85 0.63
C ASP A 379 0.37 -14.30 0.21
N GLU A 380 -0.62 -14.18 1.10
CA GLU A 380 -2.00 -14.66 0.89
C GLU A 380 -3.05 -13.56 1.08
N LEU A 381 -4.15 -13.67 0.33
CA LEU A 381 -5.29 -12.77 0.43
C LEU A 381 -6.08 -13.03 1.72
N SER A 382 -5.79 -12.26 2.78
CA SER A 382 -6.56 -12.25 4.03
C SER A 382 -7.59 -11.11 4.04
N PRO A 383 -8.71 -11.25 4.77
CA PRO A 383 -9.70 -10.17 4.89
C PRO A 383 -9.08 -8.90 5.50
N ASP A 384 -8.16 -9.08 6.45
CA ASP A 384 -7.41 -8.01 7.10
C ASP A 384 -6.52 -7.26 6.11
N ALA A 385 -5.82 -7.97 5.22
CA ALA A 385 -4.99 -7.37 4.18
C ALA A 385 -5.81 -6.52 3.21
N VAL A 386 -6.97 -7.02 2.78
CA VAL A 386 -7.85 -6.25 1.89
C VAL A 386 -8.38 -5.00 2.60
N GLN A 387 -8.74 -5.11 3.88
CA GLN A 387 -9.22 -3.96 4.65
C GLN A 387 -8.15 -2.88 4.83
N VAL A 388 -6.89 -3.26 5.09
CA VAL A 388 -5.76 -2.31 5.16
C VAL A 388 -5.52 -1.64 3.81
N LEU A 389 -5.51 -2.39 2.71
CA LEU A 389 -5.27 -1.84 1.38
C LEU A 389 -6.40 -0.89 0.92
N LEU A 390 -7.66 -1.19 1.25
CA LEU A 390 -8.77 -0.27 1.00
C LEU A 390 -8.71 0.99 1.87
N ALA A 391 -8.28 0.87 3.12
CA ALA A 391 -8.08 2.03 3.99
C ALA A 391 -6.93 2.92 3.48
N ALA A 392 -5.85 2.30 2.98
CA ALA A 392 -4.72 3.00 2.36
C ALA A 392 -5.14 3.79 1.12
N ASP A 393 -5.92 3.18 0.21
CA ASP A 393 -6.45 3.84 -0.99
C ASP A 393 -7.37 5.03 -0.65
N LYS A 394 -8.22 4.89 0.37
CA LYS A 394 -9.05 6.00 0.86
C LYS A 394 -8.22 7.14 1.45
N LEU A 395 -7.24 6.81 2.29
CA LEU A 395 -6.33 7.80 2.89
C LEU A 395 -5.59 8.57 1.80
N GLU A 396 -5.00 7.87 0.83
CA GLU A 396 -4.29 8.49 -0.29
C GLU A 396 -5.15 9.51 -1.03
N LYS A 397 -6.40 9.15 -1.37
CA LYS A 397 -7.32 10.05 -2.06
C LYS A 397 -7.57 11.34 -1.28
N VAL A 398 -7.76 11.25 0.04
CA VAL A 398 -7.97 12.43 0.90
C VAL A 398 -6.69 13.27 0.98
N LEU A 399 -5.54 12.66 1.20
CA LEU A 399 -4.26 13.38 1.31
C LEU A 399 -3.91 14.10 0.00
N VAL A 400 -4.06 13.42 -1.14
CA VAL A 400 -3.81 13.99 -2.46
C VAL A 400 -4.80 15.13 -2.75
N GLN A 401 -6.07 14.96 -2.39
CA GLN A 401 -7.06 16.04 -2.53
C GLN A 401 -6.64 17.29 -1.74
N ILE A 402 -6.23 17.15 -0.49
CA ILE A 402 -5.76 18.27 0.33
C ILE A 402 -4.51 18.92 -0.29
N ALA A 403 -3.55 18.14 -0.77
CA ALA A 403 -2.35 18.65 -1.42
C ALA A 403 -2.68 19.46 -2.69
N VAL A 404 -3.62 18.96 -3.51
CA VAL A 404 -4.06 19.64 -4.73
C VAL A 404 -4.77 20.95 -4.39
N GLU A 405 -5.68 20.94 -3.42
CA GLU A 405 -6.40 22.14 -2.97
C GLU A 405 -5.46 23.21 -2.41
N ASP A 406 -4.39 22.82 -1.70
CA ASP A 406 -3.40 23.76 -1.18
C ASP A 406 -2.50 24.34 -2.27
N SER A 407 -2.33 23.60 -3.37
CA SER A 407 -1.45 24.00 -4.48
C SER A 407 -2.03 24.99 -5.48
N VAL A 408 -3.32 25.35 -5.35
CA VAL A 408 -4.03 26.23 -6.29
C VAL A 408 -3.35 27.60 -6.42
N GLU A 409 -2.73 28.10 -5.35
CA GLU A 409 -2.09 29.41 -5.29
C GLU A 409 -0.57 29.38 -5.52
N SER A 410 0.02 28.21 -5.80
CA SER A 410 1.47 28.02 -5.94
C SER A 410 1.95 28.16 -7.40
N GLU A 411 3.12 28.78 -7.61
CA GLU A 411 3.72 28.97 -8.94
C GLU A 411 4.03 27.65 -9.67
N ASP A 412 4.42 26.60 -8.95
CA ASP A 412 4.66 25.25 -9.50
C ASP A 412 3.36 24.43 -9.69
N GLY A 413 2.21 24.95 -9.27
CA GLY A 413 0.94 24.20 -9.27
C GLY A 413 1.02 22.88 -8.48
N GLY A 414 1.85 22.84 -7.44
CA GLY A 414 1.98 21.69 -6.54
C GLY A 414 2.83 20.52 -7.02
N LYS A 415 3.53 20.61 -8.16
CA LYS A 415 4.26 19.45 -8.71
C LYS A 415 5.32 18.90 -7.74
N ALA A 416 6.06 19.75 -7.04
CA ALA A 416 7.04 19.31 -6.06
C ALA A 416 6.41 18.45 -4.95
N ILE A 417 5.28 18.89 -4.38
CA ILE A 417 4.58 18.15 -3.31
C ILE A 417 3.98 16.84 -3.84
N ILE A 418 3.36 16.88 -5.02
CA ILE A 418 2.79 15.67 -5.65
C ILE A 418 3.89 14.66 -6.01
N GLN A 419 5.10 15.12 -6.38
CA GLN A 419 6.25 14.25 -6.60
C GLN A 419 6.74 13.56 -5.32
N GLU A 420 6.62 14.20 -4.15
CA GLU A 420 6.91 13.58 -2.85
C GLU A 420 5.88 12.48 -2.49
N MET A 421 4.65 12.59 -3.03
CA MET A 421 3.53 11.67 -2.79
C MET A 421 3.43 10.59 -3.87
N ALA A 422 4.44 9.74 -3.98
CA ALA A 422 4.41 8.59 -4.90
C ALA A 422 3.28 7.61 -4.53
N PRO A 423 2.44 7.19 -5.49
CA PRO A 423 1.24 6.43 -5.18
C PRO A 423 1.56 5.12 -4.42
N TYR A 424 0.71 4.77 -3.47
CA TYR A 424 0.78 3.52 -2.70
C TYR A 424 0.54 2.28 -3.56
N GLU A 425 -0.11 2.45 -4.71
CA GLU A 425 -0.46 1.36 -5.62
C GLU A 425 -1.29 0.25 -4.94
N ALA A 426 -2.08 0.57 -3.92
CA ALA A 426 -2.85 -0.41 -3.15
C ALA A 426 -3.75 -1.29 -4.05
N GLU A 427 -4.31 -0.71 -5.12
CA GLU A 427 -5.12 -1.44 -6.10
C GLU A 427 -4.31 -2.48 -6.90
N THR A 428 -3.05 -2.20 -7.24
CA THR A 428 -2.19 -3.14 -7.97
C THR A 428 -1.80 -4.31 -7.06
N VAL A 429 -1.54 -4.04 -5.78
CA VAL A 429 -1.25 -5.05 -4.76
C VAL A 429 -2.46 -5.96 -4.55
N ILE A 430 -3.67 -5.39 -4.40
CA ILE A 430 -4.92 -6.18 -4.31
C ILE A 430 -5.06 -7.07 -5.56
N THR A 431 -4.82 -6.52 -6.75
CA THR A 431 -4.89 -7.28 -8.01
C THR A 431 -3.95 -8.47 -8.01
N SER A 432 -2.71 -8.27 -7.57
CA SER A 432 -1.69 -9.31 -7.48
C SER A 432 -2.12 -10.42 -6.51
N LEU A 433 -2.57 -10.05 -5.30
CA LEU A 433 -3.01 -11.00 -4.28
C LEU A 433 -4.24 -11.80 -4.75
N VAL A 434 -5.20 -11.15 -5.41
CA VAL A 434 -6.38 -11.86 -5.95
C VAL A 434 -5.97 -12.81 -7.09
N LYS A 435 -5.01 -12.43 -7.95
CA LYS A 435 -4.47 -13.36 -8.97
C LYS A 435 -3.81 -14.59 -8.35
N VAL A 436 -3.04 -14.41 -7.28
CA VAL A 436 -2.45 -15.52 -6.51
C VAL A 436 -3.53 -16.39 -5.89
N TRP A 437 -4.57 -15.78 -5.31
CA TRP A 437 -5.72 -16.49 -4.76
C TRP A 437 -6.45 -17.31 -5.83
N ILE A 438 -6.73 -16.73 -7.01
CA ILE A 438 -7.36 -17.41 -8.14
C ILE A 438 -6.52 -18.62 -8.56
N ARG A 439 -5.21 -18.42 -8.78
CA ARG A 439 -4.29 -19.50 -9.16
C ARG A 439 -4.33 -20.64 -8.14
N THR A 440 -4.23 -20.31 -6.85
CA THR A 440 -4.26 -21.30 -5.76
C THR A 440 -5.58 -22.09 -5.73
N ARG A 441 -6.72 -21.42 -5.94
CA ARG A 441 -8.04 -22.07 -6.00
C ARG A 441 -8.18 -22.99 -7.22
N VAL A 442 -7.72 -22.53 -8.38
CA VAL A 442 -7.74 -23.30 -9.64
C VAL A 442 -6.82 -24.53 -9.55
N ASP A 443 -5.61 -24.37 -9.00
CA ASP A 443 -4.67 -25.48 -8.83
C ASP A 443 -5.20 -26.51 -7.83
N ARG A 444 -5.77 -26.08 -6.71
CA ARG A 444 -6.47 -26.97 -5.76
C ARG A 444 -7.62 -27.72 -6.42
N LEU A 445 -8.44 -27.04 -7.24
CA LEU A 445 -9.54 -27.67 -7.96
C LEU A 445 -9.02 -28.72 -8.95
N LYS A 446 -7.92 -28.44 -9.66
CA LYS A 446 -7.29 -29.37 -10.59
C LYS A 446 -6.78 -30.64 -9.89
N GLU A 447 -6.04 -30.50 -8.79
CA GLU A 447 -5.61 -31.66 -7.99
C GLU A 447 -6.79 -32.46 -7.44
N TRP A 448 -7.84 -31.74 -7.03
CA TRP A 448 -9.03 -32.33 -6.48
C TRP A 448 -9.80 -33.13 -7.55
N VAL A 449 -9.93 -32.60 -8.79
CA VAL A 449 -10.46 -33.32 -9.97
C VAL A 449 -9.70 -34.64 -10.18
N ASP A 450 -8.37 -34.59 -10.10
CA ASP A 450 -7.52 -35.76 -10.34
C ASP A 450 -7.73 -36.86 -9.31
N ARG A 451 -7.78 -36.48 -8.01
CA ARG A 451 -8.04 -37.42 -6.92
C ARG A 451 -9.42 -38.07 -7.05
N ASN A 452 -10.45 -37.29 -7.38
CA ASN A 452 -11.81 -37.80 -7.46
C ASN A 452 -12.01 -38.75 -8.64
N LEU A 453 -11.42 -38.45 -9.80
CA LEU A 453 -11.50 -39.35 -10.97
C LEU A 453 -10.82 -40.70 -10.72
N GLN A 454 -9.72 -40.73 -9.96
CA GLN A 454 -9.01 -41.96 -9.57
C GLN A 454 -9.81 -42.81 -8.57
N GLN A 455 -10.50 -42.18 -7.63
CA GLN A 455 -11.27 -42.87 -6.58
C GLN A 455 -12.70 -43.23 -7.03
N GLU A 456 -13.10 -42.83 -8.23
CA GLU A 456 -14.48 -42.97 -8.70
C GLU A 456 -14.85 -44.44 -8.99
N VAL A 457 -15.81 -44.96 -8.24
CA VAL A 457 -16.48 -46.25 -8.49
C VAL A 457 -17.88 -45.98 -9.01
N TRP A 458 -18.07 -46.04 -10.32
CA TRP A 458 -19.37 -45.81 -10.93
C TRP A 458 -20.29 -47.03 -10.85
N ASN A 459 -21.46 -46.87 -10.23
CA ASN A 459 -22.55 -47.84 -10.27
C ASN A 459 -23.84 -47.20 -10.83
N PRO A 460 -24.30 -47.57 -12.05
CA PRO A 460 -25.49 -46.99 -12.66
C PRO A 460 -26.78 -47.23 -11.88
N GLN A 461 -26.84 -48.30 -11.06
CA GLN A 461 -28.05 -48.71 -10.33
C GLN A 461 -28.16 -48.04 -8.95
N ALA A 462 -27.03 -47.68 -8.34
CA ALA A 462 -27.00 -47.03 -7.02
C ALA A 462 -27.28 -45.52 -7.09
N ASN A 463 -26.91 -44.87 -8.21
CA ASN A 463 -27.09 -43.44 -8.41
C ASN A 463 -28.48 -43.18 -8.98
N LYS A 464 -29.45 -42.86 -8.11
CA LYS A 464 -30.86 -42.59 -8.48
C LYS A 464 -31.01 -41.59 -9.64
N GLU A 465 -30.05 -40.68 -9.79
CA GLU A 465 -30.09 -39.62 -10.80
C GLU A 465 -29.19 -39.90 -12.04
N ARG A 466 -28.62 -41.10 -12.17
CA ARG A 466 -27.76 -41.51 -13.32
C ARG A 466 -26.52 -40.61 -13.52
N PHE A 467 -26.01 -39.97 -12.46
CA PHE A 467 -24.86 -39.04 -12.47
C PHE A 467 -23.60 -39.58 -11.78
N ALA A 468 -22.44 -38.97 -12.10
CA ALA A 468 -21.17 -39.26 -11.46
C ALA A 468 -21.07 -38.46 -10.17
N PRO A 469 -20.74 -39.08 -9.03
CA PRO A 469 -20.48 -38.33 -7.80
C PRO A 469 -19.36 -37.30 -8.00
N SER A 470 -18.33 -37.65 -8.78
CA SER A 470 -17.21 -36.75 -9.11
C SER A 470 -17.66 -35.51 -9.88
N ALA A 471 -18.57 -35.65 -10.85
CA ALA A 471 -19.06 -34.52 -11.65
C ALA A 471 -19.86 -33.51 -10.81
N ILE A 472 -20.74 -33.99 -9.93
CA ILE A 472 -21.55 -33.14 -9.04
C ILE A 472 -20.63 -32.29 -8.15
N GLU A 473 -19.62 -32.94 -7.59
CA GLU A 473 -18.76 -32.33 -6.60
C GLU A 473 -17.73 -31.36 -7.23
N VAL A 474 -17.26 -31.62 -8.46
CA VAL A 474 -16.50 -30.62 -9.26
C VAL A 474 -17.35 -29.36 -9.42
N LEU A 475 -18.60 -29.50 -9.87
CA LEU A 475 -19.49 -28.37 -10.13
C LEU A 475 -19.84 -27.60 -8.85
N ARG A 476 -20.09 -28.31 -7.73
CA ARG A 476 -20.30 -27.69 -6.41
C ARG A 476 -19.08 -26.85 -6.00
N THR A 477 -17.88 -27.42 -6.12
CA THR A 477 -16.64 -26.71 -5.74
C THR A 477 -16.40 -25.47 -6.61
N MET A 478 -16.76 -25.54 -7.90
CA MET A 478 -16.69 -24.39 -8.80
C MET A 478 -17.67 -23.29 -8.40
N ASP A 479 -18.91 -23.66 -8.08
CA ASP A 479 -19.94 -22.73 -7.59
C ASP A 479 -19.50 -22.03 -6.30
N GLU A 480 -18.96 -22.80 -5.34
CA GLU A 480 -18.41 -22.26 -4.10
C GLU A 480 -17.22 -21.33 -4.33
N THR A 481 -16.38 -21.63 -5.31
CA THR A 481 -15.23 -20.77 -5.66
C THR A 481 -15.70 -19.44 -6.27
N ILE A 482 -16.76 -19.47 -7.08
CA ILE A 482 -17.37 -18.28 -7.67
C ILE A 482 -18.06 -17.43 -6.60
N GLU A 483 -18.84 -18.05 -5.72
CA GLU A 483 -19.46 -17.35 -4.60
C GLU A 483 -18.39 -16.70 -3.70
N ALA A 484 -17.35 -17.46 -3.34
CA ALA A 484 -16.24 -16.95 -2.55
C ALA A 484 -15.52 -15.77 -3.24
N PHE A 485 -15.39 -15.79 -4.57
CA PHE A 485 -14.83 -14.68 -5.33
C PHE A 485 -15.68 -13.42 -5.15
N PHE A 486 -16.99 -13.48 -5.35
CA PHE A 486 -17.86 -12.30 -5.22
C PHE A 486 -18.02 -11.78 -3.79
N LEU A 487 -17.77 -12.63 -2.78
CA LEU A 487 -17.71 -12.21 -1.38
C LEU A 487 -16.44 -11.42 -1.03
N LEU A 488 -15.42 -11.41 -1.90
CA LEU A 488 -14.23 -10.60 -1.68
C LEU A 488 -14.61 -9.10 -1.77
N PRO A 489 -14.22 -8.26 -0.78
CA PRO A 489 -14.51 -6.83 -0.80
C PRO A 489 -13.56 -6.10 -1.74
N ILE A 490 -13.62 -6.39 -3.05
CA ILE A 490 -12.78 -5.79 -4.09
C ILE A 490 -13.65 -5.04 -5.11
N ILE A 491 -13.15 -3.91 -5.61
CA ILE A 491 -13.85 -3.07 -6.60
C ILE A 491 -13.68 -3.64 -8.02
N MET A 492 -12.57 -4.34 -8.28
CA MET A 492 -12.16 -4.80 -9.61
C MET A 492 -12.61 -6.22 -10.00
N HIS A 493 -13.71 -6.71 -9.43
CA HIS A 493 -14.34 -7.98 -9.82
C HIS A 493 -14.42 -8.18 -11.35
N PRO A 494 -14.83 -7.18 -12.16
CA PRO A 494 -14.98 -7.38 -13.61
C PRO A 494 -13.67 -7.66 -14.34
N ASN A 495 -12.56 -7.10 -13.86
CA ASN A 495 -11.25 -7.21 -14.52
C ASN A 495 -10.58 -8.56 -14.28
N LEU A 496 -10.82 -9.16 -13.10
CA LEU A 496 -10.19 -10.41 -12.66
C LEU A 496 -11.05 -11.65 -12.92
N LEU A 497 -12.35 -11.46 -13.13
CA LEU A 497 -13.27 -12.55 -13.45
C LEU A 497 -12.86 -13.36 -14.70
N PRO A 498 -12.37 -12.78 -15.82
CA PRO A 498 -11.88 -13.56 -16.95
C PRO A 498 -10.79 -14.57 -16.59
N ASP A 499 -9.86 -14.21 -15.71
CA ASP A 499 -8.78 -15.10 -15.29
C ASP A 499 -9.32 -16.30 -14.50
N LEU A 500 -10.25 -16.06 -13.57
CA LEU A 500 -10.95 -17.12 -12.84
C LEU A 500 -11.74 -18.03 -13.79
N MET A 501 -12.54 -17.44 -14.68
CA MET A 501 -13.38 -18.20 -15.61
C MET A 501 -12.57 -19.07 -16.56
N ASN A 502 -11.45 -18.56 -17.08
CA ASN A 502 -10.55 -19.33 -17.94
C ASN A 502 -9.88 -20.48 -17.16
N GLY A 503 -9.50 -20.26 -15.91
CA GLY A 503 -8.96 -21.31 -15.03
C GLY A 503 -9.99 -22.42 -14.78
N LEU A 504 -11.21 -22.03 -14.43
CA LEU A 504 -12.35 -22.92 -14.23
C LEU A 504 -12.73 -23.72 -15.49
N ASP A 505 -12.78 -23.07 -16.66
CA ASP A 505 -13.04 -23.71 -17.96
C ASP A 505 -11.98 -24.77 -18.29
N ARG A 506 -10.70 -24.45 -18.06
CA ARG A 506 -9.59 -25.41 -18.24
C ARG A 506 -9.68 -26.60 -17.28
N CYS A 507 -10.08 -26.39 -16.02
CA CYS A 507 -10.28 -27.49 -15.08
C CYS A 507 -11.38 -28.45 -15.55
N LEU A 508 -12.49 -27.93 -16.07
CA LEU A 508 -13.56 -28.75 -16.65
C LEU A 508 -13.15 -29.46 -17.93
N GLN A 509 -12.42 -28.76 -18.82
CA GLN A 509 -11.85 -29.38 -20.00
C GLN A 509 -10.93 -30.56 -19.62
N GLN A 510 -10.09 -30.40 -18.60
CA GLN A 510 -9.24 -31.47 -18.09
C GLN A 510 -10.04 -32.62 -17.50
N TYR A 511 -11.11 -32.34 -16.75
CA TYR A 511 -12.03 -33.36 -16.25
C TYR A 511 -12.59 -34.20 -17.41
N VAL A 512 -13.09 -33.56 -18.47
CA VAL A 512 -13.67 -34.24 -19.63
C VAL A 512 -12.63 -35.08 -20.38
N LEU A 513 -11.44 -34.54 -20.60
CA LEU A 513 -10.35 -35.25 -21.27
C LEU A 513 -9.89 -36.48 -20.48
N LYS A 514 -9.76 -36.36 -19.15
CA LYS A 514 -9.38 -37.49 -18.29
C LYS A 514 -10.47 -38.55 -18.23
N ALA A 515 -11.74 -38.14 -18.10
CA ALA A 515 -12.88 -39.05 -18.18
C ALA A 515 -12.93 -39.82 -19.51
N LYS A 516 -12.63 -39.14 -20.63
CA LYS A 516 -12.48 -39.75 -21.96
C LYS A 516 -11.35 -40.78 -21.98
N SER A 517 -10.15 -40.43 -21.51
CA SER A 517 -9.00 -41.37 -21.52
C SER A 517 -9.24 -42.65 -20.72
N GLY A 518 -10.10 -42.60 -19.70
CA GLY A 518 -10.49 -43.78 -18.91
C GLY A 518 -11.37 -44.79 -19.66
N CYS A 519 -11.89 -44.46 -20.86
CA CYS A 519 -12.89 -45.26 -21.56
C CYS A 519 -12.35 -46.10 -22.75
N GLY A 520 -11.07 -45.97 -23.12
CA GLY A 520 -10.43 -46.72 -24.21
C GLY A 520 -10.67 -46.14 -25.62
N THR A 521 -10.09 -46.76 -26.65
CA THR A 521 -10.22 -46.35 -28.08
C THR A 521 -10.97 -47.40 -28.91
N GLN A 522 -11.63 -46.97 -30.00
CA GLN A 522 -12.37 -47.86 -30.92
C GLN A 522 -11.51 -49.01 -31.48
N SER A 523 -10.25 -48.71 -31.81
CA SER A 523 -9.28 -49.69 -32.33
C SER A 523 -8.95 -50.83 -31.36
N THR A 524 -9.28 -50.68 -30.07
CA THR A 524 -9.05 -51.73 -29.06
C THR A 524 -10.06 -52.87 -29.19
N PHE A 525 -11.25 -52.60 -29.74
CA PHE A 525 -12.37 -53.55 -29.73
C PHE A 525 -12.55 -54.31 -31.05
N ILE A 526 -12.04 -53.80 -32.18
CA ILE A 526 -12.19 -54.46 -33.49
C ILE A 526 -11.23 -55.65 -33.58
N PRO A 527 -11.71 -56.87 -33.89
CA PRO A 527 -10.84 -58.03 -34.07
C PRO A 527 -9.90 -57.85 -35.27
N PRO A 528 -8.65 -58.35 -35.21
CA PRO A 528 -7.71 -58.27 -36.33
C PRO A 528 -8.24 -59.06 -37.53
N MET A 529 -8.06 -58.52 -38.74
CA MET A 529 -8.48 -59.18 -39.97
C MET A 529 -7.84 -60.58 -40.08
N PRO A 530 -8.61 -61.62 -40.44
CA PRO A 530 -8.05 -62.95 -40.67
C PRO A 530 -7.01 -62.93 -41.79
N ALA A 531 -5.91 -63.67 -41.62
CA ALA A 531 -4.91 -63.81 -42.68
C ALA A 531 -5.54 -64.50 -43.90
N LEU A 532 -5.25 -64.00 -45.11
CA LEU A 532 -5.71 -64.58 -46.36
C LEU A 532 -5.05 -65.96 -46.57
N THR A 533 -5.77 -67.04 -46.22
CA THR A 533 -5.30 -68.42 -46.43
C THR A 533 -6.13 -69.12 -47.50
N ARG A 534 -5.47 -69.83 -48.43
CA ARG A 534 -6.12 -70.68 -49.45
C ARG A 534 -7.01 -71.72 -48.76
N CYS A 535 -8.32 -71.70 -49.02
CA CYS A 535 -9.27 -72.66 -48.47
C CYS A 535 -8.94 -74.10 -48.92
N LYS A 536 -8.64 -74.98 -47.96
CA LYS A 536 -9.07 -76.38 -47.99
C LYS A 536 -9.93 -76.63 -46.76
N THR A 537 -11.14 -77.15 -47.00
CA THR A 537 -12.13 -77.50 -45.99
C THR A 537 -11.53 -78.48 -44.99
N GLY A 538 -11.33 -78.02 -43.75
CA GLY A 538 -11.00 -78.87 -42.60
C GLY A 538 -9.68 -78.54 -41.90
N SER A 539 -9.71 -77.59 -40.95
CA SER A 539 -8.89 -77.70 -39.72
C SER A 539 -9.39 -76.73 -38.64
N LYS A 540 -9.61 -77.27 -37.44
CA LYS A 540 -9.99 -76.52 -36.22
C LYS A 540 -8.74 -75.87 -35.63
N LEU A 541 -8.79 -74.61 -35.19
CA LEU A 541 -7.87 -73.89 -34.25
C LEU A 541 -8.25 -72.38 -34.31
N PHE A 542 -8.43 -71.56 -33.27
CA PHE A 542 -7.96 -71.50 -31.89
C PHE A 542 -9.03 -70.83 -30.99
N LYS A 543 -9.25 -71.34 -29.78
CA LYS A 543 -9.87 -70.57 -28.68
C LYS A 543 -8.79 -69.75 -27.99
N LYS A 544 -8.93 -68.41 -27.96
CA LYS A 544 -8.12 -67.55 -27.10
C LYS A 544 -8.98 -66.99 -25.96
N LYS A 545 -8.45 -67.14 -24.75
CA LYS A 545 -9.09 -66.88 -23.46
C LYS A 545 -9.17 -65.37 -23.21
N GLU A 546 -10.37 -64.83 -23.08
CA GLU A 546 -10.59 -63.42 -22.71
C GLU A 546 -10.29 -63.18 -21.22
N LYS A 547 -9.65 -62.04 -20.93
CA LYS A 547 -9.60 -61.42 -19.61
C LYS A 547 -10.62 -60.28 -19.62
N SER A 548 -11.56 -60.31 -18.69
CA SER A 548 -12.62 -59.31 -18.56
C SER A 548 -12.10 -57.96 -18.07
N TYR A 549 -12.39 -56.90 -18.83
CA TYR A 549 -12.26 -55.51 -18.39
C TYR A 549 -13.65 -54.92 -18.13
N THR A 550 -14.00 -54.74 -16.85
CA THR A 550 -15.17 -53.96 -16.43
C THR A 550 -14.94 -52.47 -16.69
N THR A 551 -15.26 -52.01 -17.90
CA THR A 551 -15.28 -50.58 -18.24
C THR A 551 -16.60 -49.96 -17.77
N GLN A 552 -16.51 -49.07 -16.78
CA GLN A 552 -17.62 -48.29 -16.28
C GLN A 552 -18.03 -47.19 -17.29
N ARG A 553 -19.32 -47.13 -17.62
CA ARG A 553 -19.92 -46.08 -18.48
C ARG A 553 -19.98 -44.74 -17.71
N ARG A 554 -19.05 -43.81 -17.95
CA ARG A 554 -19.15 -42.42 -17.43
C ARG A 554 -19.69 -41.49 -18.53
N LYS A 555 -20.65 -40.61 -18.21
CA LYS A 555 -21.32 -39.72 -19.21
C LYS A 555 -20.97 -38.23 -19.00
N PRO A 556 -20.57 -37.47 -20.05
CA PRO A 556 -20.23 -36.04 -19.95
C PRO A 556 -21.40 -35.04 -20.17
N GLN A 557 -22.64 -35.49 -20.42
CA GLN A 557 -23.72 -34.59 -20.84
C GLN A 557 -24.23 -33.60 -19.80
N HIS A 558 -24.17 -33.94 -18.51
CA HIS A 558 -24.76 -33.09 -17.48
C HIS A 558 -23.84 -31.93 -17.07
N ILE A 559 -22.53 -32.06 -17.31
CA ILE A 559 -21.54 -30.99 -17.12
C ILE A 559 -21.95 -29.77 -17.94
N ARG A 560 -22.40 -29.97 -19.19
CA ARG A 560 -22.86 -28.89 -20.06
C ARG A 560 -24.08 -28.13 -19.49
N THR A 561 -25.08 -28.83 -18.95
CA THR A 561 -26.29 -28.17 -18.45
C THR A 561 -26.02 -27.40 -17.15
N GLN A 562 -25.18 -27.96 -16.27
CA GLN A 562 -24.77 -27.29 -15.04
C GLN A 562 -23.81 -26.11 -15.32
N LEU A 563 -22.96 -26.21 -16.34
CA LEU A 563 -22.16 -25.09 -16.86
C LEU A 563 -23.03 -23.91 -17.32
N GLU A 564 -24.13 -24.20 -18.04
CA GLU A 564 -25.08 -23.17 -18.47
C GLU A 564 -25.81 -22.52 -17.27
N VAL A 565 -26.16 -23.30 -16.25
CA VAL A 565 -26.77 -22.79 -15.01
C VAL A 565 -25.78 -21.92 -14.22
N LEU A 566 -24.53 -22.38 -14.08
CA LEU A 566 -23.46 -21.64 -13.43
C LEU A 566 -23.17 -20.33 -14.17
N GLY A 567 -23.10 -20.37 -15.50
CA GLY A 567 -22.97 -19.18 -16.35
C GLY A 567 -24.08 -18.17 -16.09
N LYS A 568 -25.34 -18.62 -16.03
CA LYS A 568 -26.49 -17.76 -15.69
C LYS A 568 -26.41 -17.17 -14.28
N LYS A 569 -25.98 -17.95 -13.29
CA LYS A 569 -25.81 -17.51 -11.90
C LYS A 569 -24.79 -16.37 -11.80
N ILE A 570 -23.65 -16.49 -12.49
CA ILE A 570 -22.60 -15.46 -12.52
C ILE A 570 -23.10 -14.18 -13.19
N ILE A 571 -23.80 -14.28 -14.33
CA ILE A 571 -24.38 -13.12 -15.02
C ILE A 571 -25.32 -12.37 -14.07
N ASN A 572 -26.11 -13.10 -13.27
CA ASN A 572 -27.01 -12.52 -12.30
C ASN A 572 -26.28 -11.78 -11.16
N HIS A 573 -25.18 -12.35 -10.63
CA HIS A 573 -24.36 -11.69 -9.61
C HIS A 573 -23.68 -10.41 -10.11
N LEU A 574 -23.16 -10.40 -11.34
CA LEU A 574 -22.58 -9.21 -11.95
C LEU A 574 -23.60 -8.10 -12.21
N ARG A 575 -24.81 -8.47 -12.65
CA ARG A 575 -25.90 -7.51 -12.85
C ARG A 575 -26.30 -6.81 -11.53
N ASN A 576 -26.13 -7.50 -10.40
CA ASN A 576 -26.36 -6.96 -9.07
C ASN A 576 -25.19 -6.09 -8.56
N SER A 577 -23.96 -6.31 -9.04
CA SER A 577 -22.82 -5.43 -8.78
C SER A 577 -22.89 -4.21 -9.70
N LYS A 578 -23.48 -3.11 -9.21
CA LYS A 578 -23.66 -1.85 -9.94
C LYS A 578 -22.35 -1.32 -10.56
N SER A 579 -22.08 -1.59 -11.83
CA SER A 579 -21.08 -0.85 -12.61
C SER A 579 -21.61 -0.54 -14.02
N ALA A 580 -21.25 0.61 -14.57
CA ALA A 580 -21.80 1.15 -15.82
C ALA A 580 -21.29 0.45 -17.11
N HIS A 581 -20.49 -0.62 -17.00
CA HIS A 581 -19.87 -1.35 -18.11
C HIS A 581 -20.37 -2.81 -18.27
N VAL A 582 -21.50 -3.16 -17.64
CA VAL A 582 -21.97 -4.56 -17.53
C VAL A 582 -22.40 -5.18 -18.88
N ASP A 583 -22.92 -4.41 -19.83
CA ASP A 583 -23.55 -4.97 -21.04
C ASP A 583 -22.53 -5.58 -22.03
N ASP A 584 -21.36 -4.97 -22.21
CA ASP A 584 -20.29 -5.53 -23.05
C ASP A 584 -19.64 -6.77 -22.41
N ILE A 585 -19.54 -6.79 -21.08
CA ILE A 585 -18.96 -7.93 -20.34
C ILE A 585 -19.93 -9.10 -20.32
N ALA A 586 -21.24 -8.85 -20.19
CA ALA A 586 -22.28 -9.89 -20.23
C ALA A 586 -22.29 -10.62 -21.58
N ASN A 587 -22.21 -9.90 -22.70
CA ASN A 587 -22.15 -10.50 -24.05
C ASN A 587 -20.83 -11.26 -24.29
N ARG A 588 -19.71 -10.81 -23.73
CA ARG A 588 -18.42 -11.54 -23.78
C ARG A 588 -18.41 -12.77 -22.86
N MET A 589 -19.24 -12.78 -21.83
CA MET A 589 -19.38 -13.87 -20.85
C MET A 589 -20.30 -14.98 -21.29
N GLU A 590 -21.31 -14.70 -22.13
CA GLU A 590 -22.15 -15.73 -22.76
C GLU A 590 -21.32 -16.70 -23.64
N LYS A 591 -20.13 -16.26 -24.07
CA LYS A 591 -19.11 -17.04 -24.80
C LYS A 591 -18.05 -17.72 -23.93
N LYS A 592 -18.18 -17.72 -22.59
CA LYS A 592 -17.21 -18.40 -21.70
C LYS A 592 -17.67 -19.83 -21.41
N PHE A 593 -16.70 -20.74 -21.23
CA PHE A 593 -16.85 -22.21 -21.26
C PHE A 593 -16.91 -22.86 -22.64
N GLU A 594 -16.53 -22.15 -23.71
CA GLU A 594 -16.45 -22.73 -25.06
C GLU A 594 -15.50 -23.94 -25.13
N LEU A 595 -14.38 -23.91 -24.40
CA LEU A 595 -13.41 -25.01 -24.41
C LEU A 595 -14.00 -26.27 -23.76
N SER A 596 -14.60 -26.16 -22.58
CA SER A 596 -15.24 -27.28 -21.90
C SER A 596 -16.52 -27.72 -22.61
N ALA A 597 -17.30 -26.82 -23.20
CA ALA A 597 -18.49 -27.17 -23.97
C ALA A 597 -18.12 -27.96 -25.25
N ALA A 598 -17.11 -27.51 -26.00
CA ALA A 598 -16.60 -28.22 -27.17
C ALA A 598 -16.01 -29.59 -26.77
N ALA A 599 -15.19 -29.64 -25.72
CA ALA A 599 -14.65 -30.89 -25.20
C ALA A 599 -15.75 -31.85 -24.72
N CYS A 600 -16.84 -31.34 -24.12
CA CYS A 600 -18.00 -32.15 -23.74
C CYS A 600 -18.66 -32.76 -24.98
N VAL A 601 -18.91 -31.97 -26.04
CA VAL A 601 -19.53 -32.47 -27.26
C VAL A 601 -18.68 -33.56 -27.92
N GLU A 602 -17.37 -33.32 -28.04
CA GLU A 602 -16.41 -34.29 -28.58
C GLU A 602 -16.34 -35.55 -27.70
N GLY A 603 -16.25 -35.37 -26.37
CA GLY A 603 -16.20 -36.47 -25.42
C GLY A 603 -17.47 -37.32 -25.45
N ILE A 604 -18.64 -36.69 -25.55
CA ILE A 604 -19.93 -37.40 -25.70
C ILE A 604 -19.92 -38.24 -26.98
N GLN A 605 -19.52 -37.64 -28.10
CA GLN A 605 -19.49 -38.33 -29.38
C GLN A 605 -18.62 -39.60 -29.32
N GLN A 606 -17.37 -39.45 -28.89
CA GLN A 606 -16.43 -40.56 -28.87
C GLN A 606 -16.83 -41.63 -27.85
N LEU A 607 -17.44 -41.25 -26.73
CA LEU A 607 -17.97 -42.22 -25.77
C LEU A 607 -19.15 -43.01 -26.34
N CYS A 608 -20.01 -42.40 -27.14
CA CYS A 608 -21.09 -43.12 -27.83
C CYS A 608 -20.49 -44.13 -28.82
N GLU A 609 -19.54 -43.69 -29.64
CA GLU A 609 -18.86 -44.54 -30.61
C GLU A 609 -18.09 -45.70 -29.93
N VAL A 610 -17.31 -45.43 -28.89
CA VAL A 610 -16.57 -46.46 -28.13
C VAL A 610 -17.52 -47.43 -27.43
N THR A 611 -18.63 -46.95 -26.88
CA THR A 611 -19.66 -47.81 -26.28
C THR A 611 -20.28 -48.73 -27.33
N ALA A 612 -20.57 -48.22 -28.53
CA ALA A 612 -21.10 -49.02 -29.63
C ALA A 612 -20.13 -50.11 -30.07
N HIS A 613 -18.85 -49.76 -30.28
CA HIS A 613 -17.80 -50.73 -30.65
C HIS A 613 -17.58 -51.80 -29.58
N LYS A 614 -17.59 -51.41 -28.30
CA LYS A 614 -17.50 -52.37 -27.21
C LYS A 614 -18.71 -53.32 -27.20
N VAL A 615 -19.93 -52.80 -27.33
CA VAL A 615 -21.13 -53.66 -27.32
C VAL A 615 -21.09 -54.65 -28.49
N VAL A 616 -20.82 -54.19 -29.71
CA VAL A 616 -20.92 -55.04 -30.90
C VAL A 616 -19.73 -55.99 -31.05
N PHE A 617 -18.49 -55.51 -30.91
CA PHE A 617 -17.29 -56.29 -31.23
C PHE A 617 -16.63 -56.98 -30.03
N HIS A 618 -16.98 -56.61 -28.80
CA HIS A 618 -16.46 -57.25 -27.58
C HIS A 618 -17.57 -58.00 -26.85
N ASP A 619 -18.62 -57.30 -26.41
CA ASP A 619 -19.68 -57.92 -25.59
C ASP A 619 -20.53 -58.92 -26.39
N LEU A 620 -20.78 -58.66 -27.68
CA LEU A 620 -21.52 -59.53 -28.61
C LEU A 620 -20.61 -60.32 -29.56
N SER A 621 -19.31 -60.37 -29.28
CA SER A 621 -18.32 -61.03 -30.16
C SER A 621 -18.60 -62.51 -30.37
N HIS A 622 -19.09 -63.21 -29.35
CA HIS A 622 -19.36 -64.66 -29.40
C HIS A 622 -20.53 -65.01 -30.32
N VAL A 623 -21.55 -64.14 -30.42
CA VAL A 623 -22.70 -64.34 -31.31
C VAL A 623 -22.46 -63.74 -32.70
N LEU A 624 -21.74 -62.62 -32.79
CA LEU A 624 -21.45 -61.96 -34.06
C LEU A 624 -20.26 -62.58 -34.78
N TRP A 625 -19.07 -62.52 -34.19
CA TRP A 625 -17.81 -62.92 -34.85
C TRP A 625 -17.54 -64.41 -34.77
N ASP A 626 -17.88 -65.08 -33.66
CA ASP A 626 -17.65 -66.52 -33.53
C ASP A 626 -18.88 -67.37 -33.92
N GLY A 627 -20.06 -66.73 -34.08
CA GLY A 627 -21.34 -67.40 -34.32
C GLY A 627 -21.88 -67.24 -35.75
N LEU A 628 -22.07 -66.00 -36.20
CA LEU A 628 -22.81 -65.69 -37.43
C LEU A 628 -22.20 -66.35 -38.68
N TYR A 629 -23.01 -67.13 -39.41
CA TYR A 629 -22.70 -67.88 -40.64
C TYR A 629 -21.52 -68.86 -40.57
N VAL A 630 -21.05 -69.22 -39.38
CA VAL A 630 -19.99 -70.23 -39.23
C VAL A 630 -20.54 -71.60 -39.63
N GLY A 631 -19.87 -72.26 -40.57
CA GLY A 631 -20.29 -73.55 -41.12
C GLY A 631 -21.20 -73.41 -42.33
N ASP A 632 -22.47 -73.09 -42.10
CA ASP A 632 -23.48 -72.90 -43.15
C ASP A 632 -24.50 -71.80 -42.76
N VAL A 633 -24.94 -71.01 -43.75
CA VAL A 633 -25.84 -69.86 -43.55
C VAL A 633 -27.18 -70.29 -42.94
N SER A 634 -27.69 -71.47 -43.30
CA SER A 634 -28.98 -71.97 -42.79
C SER A 634 -28.93 -72.37 -41.31
N SER A 635 -27.75 -72.77 -40.82
CA SER A 635 -27.56 -73.32 -39.46
C SER A 635 -27.18 -72.26 -38.41
N SER A 636 -26.57 -71.16 -38.83
CA SER A 636 -25.99 -70.14 -37.97
C SER A 636 -26.45 -68.74 -38.38
N ARG A 637 -27.76 -68.50 -38.28
CA ARG A 637 -28.42 -67.23 -38.68
C ARG A 637 -28.25 -66.09 -37.66
N ILE A 638 -28.71 -64.89 -38.01
CA ILE A 638 -28.56 -63.66 -37.23
C ILE A 638 -29.39 -63.59 -35.93
N GLU A 639 -30.44 -64.42 -35.77
CA GLU A 639 -31.37 -64.33 -34.63
C GLU A 639 -30.70 -64.31 -33.24
N PRO A 640 -29.70 -65.15 -32.91
CA PRO A 640 -29.04 -65.11 -31.60
C PRO A 640 -28.35 -63.77 -31.32
N PHE A 641 -27.77 -63.14 -32.36
CA PHE A 641 -27.19 -61.81 -32.24
C PHE A 641 -28.27 -60.74 -31.99
N LEU A 642 -29.40 -60.80 -32.70
CA LEU A 642 -30.51 -59.85 -32.51
C LEU A 642 -31.10 -59.91 -31.10
N GLN A 643 -31.28 -61.12 -30.54
CA GLN A 643 -31.83 -61.30 -29.19
C GLN A 643 -30.92 -60.70 -28.11
N GLU A 644 -29.62 -60.94 -28.18
CA GLU A 644 -28.67 -60.38 -27.21
C GLU A 644 -28.51 -58.86 -27.42
N LEU A 645 -28.47 -58.40 -28.67
CA LEU A 645 -28.42 -56.97 -28.99
C LEU A 645 -29.64 -56.22 -28.44
N GLU A 646 -30.85 -56.79 -28.54
CA GLU A 646 -32.07 -56.23 -27.97
C GLU A 646 -31.95 -56.04 -26.44
N GLN A 647 -31.42 -57.04 -25.72
CA GLN A 647 -31.18 -56.94 -24.27
C GLN A 647 -30.20 -55.80 -23.95
N HIS A 648 -29.14 -55.64 -24.74
CA HIS A 648 -28.20 -54.53 -24.60
C HIS A 648 -28.86 -53.17 -24.89
N LEU A 649 -29.76 -53.08 -25.87
CA LEU A 649 -30.53 -51.86 -26.18
C LEU A 649 -31.49 -51.48 -25.04
N VAL A 650 -32.11 -52.45 -24.38
CA VAL A 650 -32.93 -52.23 -23.17
C VAL A 650 -32.08 -51.67 -22.03
N VAL A 651 -30.91 -52.27 -21.76
CA VAL A 651 -29.97 -51.78 -20.74
C VAL A 651 -29.45 -50.37 -21.07
N ILE A 652 -29.14 -50.08 -22.32
CA ILE A 652 -28.77 -48.74 -22.78
C ILE A 652 -29.92 -47.77 -22.53
N SER A 653 -31.14 -48.13 -22.88
CA SER A 653 -32.31 -47.26 -22.72
C SER A 653 -32.60 -46.94 -21.25
N ALA A 654 -32.42 -47.91 -20.35
CA ALA A 654 -32.60 -47.75 -18.90
C ALA A 654 -31.47 -46.95 -18.22
N THR A 655 -30.23 -47.04 -18.71
CA THR A 655 -29.06 -46.44 -18.06
C THR A 655 -28.63 -45.11 -18.68
N VAL A 656 -28.99 -44.83 -19.94
CA VAL A 656 -28.63 -43.63 -20.69
C VAL A 656 -29.69 -42.54 -20.58
N HIS A 657 -29.25 -41.29 -20.48
CA HIS A 657 -30.11 -40.12 -20.43
C HIS A 657 -30.73 -39.84 -21.81
N ASP A 658 -31.97 -39.37 -21.84
CA ASP A 658 -32.79 -39.23 -23.06
C ASP A 658 -32.06 -38.50 -24.19
N ARG A 659 -31.43 -37.35 -23.88
CA ARG A 659 -30.71 -36.50 -24.84
C ARG A 659 -29.58 -37.18 -25.62
N VAL A 660 -29.04 -38.30 -25.15
CA VAL A 660 -27.98 -39.04 -25.86
C VAL A 660 -28.31 -40.50 -26.08
N ARG A 661 -29.45 -40.97 -25.58
CA ARG A 661 -29.96 -42.32 -25.88
C ARG A 661 -30.03 -42.52 -27.39
N THR A 662 -30.68 -41.61 -28.11
CA THR A 662 -30.81 -41.70 -29.57
C THR A 662 -29.45 -41.78 -30.25
N ARG A 663 -28.47 -40.98 -29.81
CA ARG A 663 -27.13 -40.98 -30.40
C ARG A 663 -26.38 -42.29 -30.17
N VAL A 664 -26.41 -42.82 -28.95
CA VAL A 664 -25.79 -44.13 -28.62
C VAL A 664 -26.45 -45.25 -29.41
N ILE A 665 -27.78 -45.26 -29.52
CA ILE A 665 -28.51 -46.27 -30.29
C ILE A 665 -28.16 -46.18 -31.79
N THR A 666 -28.07 -44.96 -32.34
CA THR A 666 -27.62 -44.76 -33.73
C THR A 666 -26.19 -45.26 -33.96
N ASP A 667 -25.26 -45.00 -33.05
CA ASP A 667 -23.89 -45.49 -33.16
C ASP A 667 -23.84 -47.03 -33.04
N VAL A 668 -24.63 -47.63 -32.13
CA VAL A 668 -24.77 -49.09 -32.02
C VAL A 668 -25.34 -49.69 -33.31
N MET A 669 -26.34 -49.06 -33.94
CA MET A 669 -26.89 -49.48 -35.23
C MET A 669 -25.82 -49.45 -36.32
N LYS A 670 -25.12 -48.33 -36.45
CA LYS A 670 -24.05 -48.15 -37.45
C LYS A 670 -22.97 -49.21 -37.26
N THR A 671 -22.48 -49.41 -36.04
CA THR A 671 -21.47 -50.42 -35.73
C THR A 671 -21.99 -51.84 -35.94
N SER A 672 -23.29 -52.10 -35.73
CA SER A 672 -23.90 -53.41 -36.03
C SER A 672 -23.94 -53.69 -37.54
N PHE A 673 -24.22 -52.67 -38.36
CA PHE A 673 -24.14 -52.78 -39.83
C PHE A 673 -22.70 -53.00 -40.31
N GLU A 674 -21.75 -52.29 -39.71
CA GLU A 674 -20.31 -52.51 -39.95
C GLU A 674 -19.89 -53.92 -39.53
N GLY A 675 -20.34 -54.40 -38.37
CA GLY A 675 -20.08 -55.75 -37.88
C GLY A 675 -20.67 -56.84 -38.79
N PHE A 676 -21.89 -56.63 -39.29
CA PHE A 676 -22.53 -57.51 -40.27
C PHE A 676 -21.72 -57.57 -41.58
N LEU A 677 -21.31 -56.42 -42.12
CA LEU A 677 -20.43 -56.37 -43.29
C LEU A 677 -19.05 -56.99 -43.03
N PHE A 678 -18.51 -56.81 -41.83
CA PHE A 678 -17.23 -57.37 -41.43
C PHE A 678 -17.28 -58.90 -41.43
N VAL A 679 -18.38 -59.50 -40.97
CA VAL A 679 -18.61 -60.95 -41.06
C VAL A 679 -18.73 -61.42 -42.52
N LEU A 680 -19.45 -60.68 -43.36
CA LEU A 680 -19.65 -61.04 -44.78
C LEU A 680 -18.37 -60.96 -45.61
N LEU A 681 -17.58 -59.91 -45.42
CA LEU A 681 -16.44 -59.58 -46.30
C LEU A 681 -15.10 -60.04 -45.72
N ALA A 682 -14.99 -60.10 -44.39
CA ALA A 682 -13.74 -60.38 -43.68
C ALA A 682 -13.89 -61.51 -42.64
N GLY A 683 -14.94 -62.33 -42.70
CA GLY A 683 -15.24 -63.39 -41.73
C GLY A 683 -14.32 -64.63 -41.76
N GLY A 684 -13.32 -64.68 -42.62
CA GLY A 684 -12.35 -65.79 -42.70
C GLY A 684 -12.89 -67.07 -43.36
N PRO A 685 -12.08 -68.15 -43.40
CA PRO A 685 -12.35 -69.34 -44.23
C PRO A 685 -13.46 -70.26 -43.69
N SER A 686 -14.00 -69.98 -42.50
CA SER A 686 -15.06 -70.79 -41.87
C SER A 686 -16.46 -70.45 -42.39
N ARG A 687 -16.54 -69.51 -43.35
CA ARG A 687 -17.76 -68.97 -43.94
C ARG A 687 -17.62 -69.07 -45.45
N ALA A 688 -18.57 -69.74 -46.10
CA ALA A 688 -18.66 -69.82 -47.54
C ALA A 688 -20.11 -69.52 -47.94
N PHE A 689 -20.27 -68.66 -48.94
CA PHE A 689 -21.59 -68.22 -49.40
C PHE A 689 -21.87 -68.78 -50.79
N THR A 690 -23.09 -69.25 -50.99
CA THR A 690 -23.62 -69.71 -52.27
C THR A 690 -24.66 -68.73 -52.80
N LEU A 691 -25.02 -68.84 -54.09
CA LEU A 691 -26.03 -67.97 -54.69
C LEU A 691 -27.42 -68.11 -54.02
N GLN A 692 -27.73 -69.28 -53.45
CA GLN A 692 -28.99 -69.55 -52.76
C GLN A 692 -29.08 -68.81 -51.41
N ASP A 693 -27.93 -68.54 -50.78
CA ASP A 693 -27.87 -67.85 -49.49
C ASP A 693 -28.20 -66.35 -49.60
N SER A 694 -28.13 -65.78 -50.80
CA SER A 694 -28.35 -64.35 -51.05
C SER A 694 -29.71 -63.84 -50.53
N HIS A 695 -30.77 -64.65 -50.64
CA HIS A 695 -32.09 -64.30 -50.09
C HIS A 695 -32.07 -64.26 -48.57
N THR A 696 -31.46 -65.27 -47.94
CA THR A 696 -31.33 -65.37 -46.48
C THR A 696 -30.51 -64.21 -45.91
N LEU A 697 -29.44 -63.79 -46.59
CA LEU A 697 -28.62 -62.65 -46.18
C LEU A 697 -29.40 -61.32 -46.21
N GLU A 698 -30.28 -61.13 -47.20
CA GLU A 698 -31.14 -59.96 -47.30
C GLU A 698 -32.25 -59.96 -46.24
N GLU A 699 -32.83 -61.13 -45.96
CA GLU A 699 -33.79 -61.30 -44.87
C GLU A 699 -33.16 -61.01 -43.51
N ASP A 700 -31.96 -61.55 -43.23
CA ASP A 700 -31.22 -61.33 -41.99
C ASP A 700 -30.89 -59.85 -41.79
N PHE A 701 -30.49 -59.15 -42.85
CA PHE A 701 -30.26 -57.71 -42.78
C PHE A 701 -31.55 -56.92 -42.54
N LYS A 702 -32.68 -57.37 -43.10
CA LYS A 702 -33.99 -56.77 -42.83
C LYS A 702 -34.38 -56.93 -41.37
N PHE A 703 -34.19 -58.10 -40.77
CA PHE A 703 -34.45 -58.30 -39.34
C PHE A 703 -33.58 -57.40 -38.45
N LEU A 704 -32.31 -57.19 -38.83
CA LEU A 704 -31.43 -56.24 -38.14
C LEU A 704 -31.94 -54.80 -38.24
N MET A 705 -32.43 -54.35 -39.40
CA MET A 705 -33.03 -53.02 -39.55
C MET A 705 -34.33 -52.88 -38.75
N ASP A 706 -35.19 -53.90 -38.78
CA ASP A 706 -36.48 -53.91 -38.10
C ASP A 706 -36.32 -53.80 -36.57
N LEU A 707 -35.27 -54.40 -36.00
CA LEU A 707 -34.92 -54.27 -34.57
C LEU A 707 -34.70 -52.79 -34.17
N PHE A 708 -33.99 -52.01 -34.98
CA PHE A 708 -33.74 -50.59 -34.67
C PHE A 708 -34.92 -49.69 -34.99
N TRP A 709 -35.80 -50.09 -35.90
CA TRP A 709 -37.06 -49.38 -36.17
C TRP A 709 -38.10 -49.63 -35.07
N SER A 710 -38.14 -50.84 -34.51
CA SER A 710 -38.98 -51.24 -33.37
C SER A 710 -40.45 -50.81 -33.52
N ASN A 711 -41.06 -51.10 -34.67
CA ASN A 711 -42.45 -50.75 -35.02
C ASN A 711 -42.82 -49.26 -34.88
N GLY A 712 -41.83 -48.36 -34.98
CA GLY A 712 -42.00 -46.91 -34.85
C GLY A 712 -41.57 -46.33 -33.51
N ASP A 713 -41.27 -47.15 -32.51
CA ASP A 713 -40.81 -46.71 -31.18
C ASP A 713 -39.27 -46.54 -31.11
N GLY A 714 -38.54 -46.91 -32.17
CA GLY A 714 -37.09 -46.89 -32.26
C GLY A 714 -36.51 -45.65 -32.96
N LEU A 715 -35.57 -45.87 -33.89
CA LEU A 715 -34.95 -44.82 -34.69
C LEU A 715 -35.83 -44.42 -35.91
N PRO A 716 -35.75 -43.17 -36.39
CA PRO A 716 -36.48 -42.75 -37.59
C PRO A 716 -36.11 -43.58 -38.83
N ALA A 717 -37.09 -44.04 -39.59
CA ALA A 717 -36.88 -44.87 -40.78
C ALA A 717 -35.95 -44.22 -41.82
N GLU A 718 -36.02 -42.90 -41.98
CA GLU A 718 -35.13 -42.12 -42.87
C GLU A 718 -33.65 -42.21 -42.45
N LEU A 719 -33.37 -42.22 -41.15
CA LEU A 719 -32.01 -42.33 -40.62
C LEU A 719 -31.46 -43.76 -40.82
N ILE A 720 -32.30 -44.77 -40.58
CA ILE A 720 -31.96 -46.18 -40.80
C ILE A 720 -31.63 -46.41 -42.28
N ASP A 721 -32.49 -45.92 -43.19
CA ASP A 721 -32.28 -46.07 -44.63
C ASP A 721 -30.97 -45.42 -45.08
N LYS A 722 -30.71 -44.18 -44.65
CA LYS A 722 -29.47 -43.45 -44.95
C LYS A 722 -28.20 -44.21 -44.53
N LEU A 723 -28.19 -44.76 -43.31
CA LEU A 723 -27.02 -45.46 -42.77
C LEU A 723 -26.89 -46.91 -43.30
N SER A 724 -27.95 -47.47 -43.88
CA SER A 724 -27.97 -48.83 -44.48
C SER A 724 -27.46 -48.88 -45.93
N THR A 725 -27.28 -47.73 -46.59
CA THR A 725 -26.97 -47.62 -48.03
C THR A 725 -25.79 -48.46 -48.49
N THR A 726 -24.69 -48.49 -47.72
CA THR A 726 -23.51 -49.31 -48.03
C THR A 726 -23.83 -50.81 -48.01
N VAL A 727 -24.57 -51.29 -47.01
CA VAL A 727 -24.95 -52.70 -46.91
C VAL A 727 -25.91 -53.07 -48.04
N LYS A 728 -26.91 -52.22 -48.32
CA LYS A 728 -27.87 -52.40 -49.42
C LYS A 728 -27.21 -52.38 -50.81
N GLY A 729 -26.09 -51.68 -50.97
CA GLY A 729 -25.31 -51.69 -52.21
C GLY A 729 -24.47 -52.97 -52.39
N ILE A 730 -24.03 -53.59 -51.29
CA ILE A 730 -23.15 -54.77 -51.31
C ILE A 730 -23.97 -56.08 -51.38
N LEU A 731 -25.09 -56.19 -50.68
CA LEU A 731 -25.91 -57.41 -50.64
C LEU A 731 -26.29 -57.97 -52.02
N PRO A 732 -26.71 -57.16 -53.01
CA PRO A 732 -27.04 -57.66 -54.36
C PRO A 732 -25.88 -58.33 -55.08
N LEU A 733 -24.63 -58.00 -54.72
CA LEU A 733 -23.45 -58.64 -55.31
C LEU A 733 -23.40 -60.14 -55.00
N PHE A 734 -23.93 -60.58 -53.85
CA PHE A 734 -24.02 -62.00 -53.50
C PHE A 734 -25.01 -62.79 -54.38
N ARG A 735 -25.85 -62.13 -55.18
CA ARG A 735 -26.71 -62.77 -56.20
C ARG A 735 -26.00 -62.99 -57.54
N THR A 736 -24.85 -62.38 -57.72
CA THR A 736 -24.10 -62.43 -58.97
C THR A 736 -23.13 -63.61 -58.93
N ASP A 737 -23.02 -64.35 -60.03
CA ASP A 737 -22.04 -65.43 -60.11
C ASP A 737 -20.61 -64.87 -60.05
N THR A 738 -19.67 -65.70 -59.58
CA THR A 738 -18.29 -65.28 -59.35
C THR A 738 -17.60 -64.81 -60.62
N GLU A 739 -17.91 -65.38 -61.80
CA GLU A 739 -17.31 -64.98 -63.08
C GLU A 739 -17.76 -63.57 -63.47
N SER A 740 -19.07 -63.30 -63.38
CA SER A 740 -19.66 -61.99 -63.62
C SER A 740 -19.16 -60.93 -62.64
N LEU A 741 -18.98 -61.27 -61.37
CA LEU A 741 -18.37 -60.38 -60.36
C LEU A 741 -16.93 -60.01 -60.70
N ILE A 742 -16.13 -60.99 -61.11
CA ILE A 742 -14.73 -60.78 -61.52
C ILE A 742 -14.69 -59.87 -62.76
N GLU A 743 -15.59 -60.05 -63.71
CA GLU A 743 -15.65 -59.23 -64.92
C GLU A 743 -16.14 -57.81 -64.63
N GLN A 744 -17.14 -57.64 -63.76
CA GLN A 744 -17.57 -56.33 -63.26
C GLN A 744 -16.42 -55.63 -62.51
N PHE A 745 -15.70 -56.34 -61.64
CA PHE A 745 -14.54 -55.80 -60.93
C PHE A 745 -13.43 -55.38 -61.90
N ARG A 746 -13.12 -56.21 -62.91
CA ARG A 746 -12.13 -55.88 -63.96
C ARG A 746 -12.54 -54.63 -64.72
N ARG A 747 -13.80 -54.52 -65.13
CA ARG A 747 -14.32 -53.36 -65.85
C ARG A 747 -14.22 -52.09 -65.01
N VAL A 748 -14.68 -52.12 -63.76
CA VAL A 748 -14.62 -50.98 -62.83
C VAL A 748 -13.16 -50.58 -62.52
N THR A 749 -12.26 -51.55 -62.39
CA THR A 749 -10.82 -51.29 -62.18
C THR A 749 -10.18 -50.68 -63.43
N GLN A 750 -10.55 -51.13 -64.63
CA GLN A 750 -10.08 -50.55 -65.91
C GLN A 750 -10.59 -49.13 -66.11
N GLU A 751 -11.85 -48.85 -65.75
CA GLU A 751 -12.46 -47.51 -65.82
C GLU A 751 -11.83 -46.54 -64.80
N SER A 752 -11.45 -47.03 -63.61
CA SER A 752 -10.89 -46.18 -62.54
C SER A 752 -9.39 -45.90 -62.68
N PHE A 753 -8.61 -46.80 -63.29
CA PHE A 753 -7.14 -46.69 -63.38
C PHE A 753 -6.58 -46.51 -64.80
N GLY A 754 -7.43 -46.54 -65.83
CA GLY A 754 -7.03 -46.39 -67.24
C GLY A 754 -6.21 -47.56 -67.78
N PHE A 755 -6.19 -47.73 -69.11
CA PHE A 755 -5.44 -48.78 -69.81
C PHE A 755 -3.91 -48.58 -69.70
N SER A 756 -3.32 -48.88 -68.54
CA SER A 756 -1.88 -49.07 -68.39
C SER A 756 -1.58 -50.56 -68.29
N SER A 757 -0.94 -51.10 -69.33
CA SER A 757 -0.71 -52.53 -69.55
C SER A 757 0.37 -53.17 -68.65
N LYS A 758 0.55 -52.70 -67.40
CA LYS A 758 1.49 -53.31 -66.43
C LYS A 758 1.36 -52.90 -64.95
N SER A 759 0.23 -52.38 -64.48
CA SER A 759 0.03 -52.19 -63.02
C SER A 759 -0.63 -53.43 -62.41
N ARG A 760 0.00 -53.99 -61.36
CA ARG A 760 -0.62 -55.03 -60.51
C ARG A 760 -1.98 -54.51 -60.03
N LEU A 761 -3.02 -55.35 -60.14
CA LEU A 761 -4.29 -55.13 -59.45
C LEU A 761 -3.99 -54.75 -57.98
N PRO A 762 -4.72 -53.80 -57.38
CA PRO A 762 -4.59 -53.49 -55.96
C PRO A 762 -5.17 -54.66 -55.16
N LEU A 763 -4.43 -55.76 -55.11
CA LEU A 763 -4.68 -56.86 -54.20
C LEU A 763 -4.15 -56.44 -52.83
N PRO A 764 -4.91 -56.65 -51.74
CA PRO A 764 -4.39 -56.45 -50.40
C PRO A 764 -3.11 -57.29 -50.20
N GLU A 765 -2.19 -56.81 -49.36
CA GLU A 765 -0.93 -57.51 -49.09
C GLU A 765 -1.20 -58.96 -48.68
N THR A 766 -0.76 -59.92 -49.51
CA THR A 766 -0.88 -61.34 -49.22
C THR A 766 0.36 -61.81 -48.48
N SER A 767 0.19 -62.65 -47.44
CA SER A 767 1.27 -63.06 -46.53
C SER A 767 2.24 -64.12 -47.10
N GLY A 768 2.52 -64.13 -48.40
CA GLY A 768 3.50 -65.07 -48.97
C GLY A 768 3.56 -65.14 -50.50
N GLN A 769 4.70 -65.60 -51.02
CA GLN A 769 4.90 -65.89 -52.44
C GLN A 769 4.00 -67.04 -52.89
N TRP A 770 3.12 -66.74 -53.85
CA TRP A 770 2.27 -67.72 -54.51
C TRP A 770 3.13 -68.55 -55.48
N SER A 771 3.18 -69.87 -55.30
CA SER A 771 3.74 -70.81 -56.28
C SER A 771 2.60 -71.49 -57.07
N PRO A 772 2.77 -71.74 -58.38
CA PRO A 772 1.78 -72.46 -59.17
C PRO A 772 1.78 -73.94 -58.80
N CYS A 773 0.59 -74.51 -58.61
CA CYS A 773 0.38 -75.97 -58.70
C CYS A 773 -0.13 -76.29 -60.10
#